data_AF-A0A6N2N9S8-F1
#
_entry.id   AF-A0A6N2N9S8-F1
#
_cell.length_a   1.000
_cell.length_b   1.000
_cell.length_c   1.000
_cell.angle_alpha   90.00
_cell.angle_beta   90.00
_cell.angle_gamma   90.00
#
_symmetry.space_group_name_H-M   'P 1'
#
loop_
_entity.id
_entity.type
_entity.pdbx_description
1 polymer ?
#
loop_
_entity_poly.entity_id
_entity_poly.type
_entity_poly.pdbx_seq_one_letter_code
_entity_poly.pdbx_strand_id
1 'polypeptide(L)'
;MTINTMTTSSTTHSRKPGNFLCISMASLFSFSLFSLFLFLSLSSSSTTTATLRTNQHRPTKQKQKPRPNVPPSSASTTPPEILQACKATRFQDTCVSSLSNPNVPQNPTPLQIILSAISVSNTNLKTAQSMVKSILDSSKGNINRTTAAKNCVEALNNSQYRITRSTDDALPRGRVKDARAWMGAALLYQYDCSNALKYANDTSLTSQTMSFLDTLMSFSSNALSMIVSYDVFGNETKSWGPPKTERDGVWEFGSAPGSGGDFGSGFRGGLPSELTADVTVCKDMSNGGCYKTVQEAVNTAPDNQWGHRYVIHIKEGVYNEIVRVPLEKKNVVFLGDGMGKTVITGSLIVGQPGISTYNTATVEHPSKAKTLNHHTTTIMAEPSSPAGSTKPLNNFSQRPPLSISKSKCFVIFIAIVLLLSLVTLLLFFTLSSKTNEELRYSPQSQPLPSMPASITAKQSQTSIHLACNATRHPQTCESSLGEANVVPPNPTPLQVIQSAIFVSSQNLETSKSILNSLIASTTNPNITTAAKICLEVLGYSQYRISSANNSLTLGEEKNARAWMSAGLSYQNDCYGGLVYNAGNSTSKPVNETLLFLESLVGLTSNALSMMVSYDLFGNETESWRPPQTERDGFWEDSALDSVRGVFRGGFPSKLTADATVCKDESKDNGCYKTVQEAVNAAPDNAMNRRFVIHIKEGVYEEIVRVPFEKKNVVFLGDGMGKSVITGSLSVGQIGVTTYESATVGVLGDGFMASGLTIQNTAGAPTHQAVAFRSDSDLSIIENCEFLGNQDTLYAHSLRQYYKSCRIEGNVDFIFGNSAAIFQDCQILVRPRQEKPEKGENNAVTAHGRTDPAQSTGFVFQNCLINGTEEYMALYRSKPSVHKNFLGRPWKEFSRTVFLHCNLEALVTPQGWMPWSGDFALKTLYYGEFENSGPGSDSSQRVTWSSKIPAEHVATYSVQNFIQGDEWISTSS
;
A
#
# COMPACT_ATOMS: atom_id res chain seq x y z
N MET A 1 -42.89 -24.29 -55.31
CA MET A 1 -42.36 -24.30 -56.69
C MET A 1 -40.84 -24.38 -56.54
N THR A 2 -40.27 -25.59 -56.64
CA THR A 2 -39.76 -26.31 -57.84
C THR A 2 -38.23 -26.14 -57.93
N ILE A 3 -37.42 -27.14 -57.54
CA ILE A 3 -36.95 -28.31 -58.35
C ILE A 3 -35.80 -27.90 -59.30
N ASN A 4 -34.62 -28.55 -59.40
CA ASN A 4 -34.00 -29.73 -58.74
C ASN A 4 -32.43 -29.58 -58.82
N THR A 5 -31.49 -30.51 -58.56
CA THR A 5 -31.37 -32.00 -58.30
C THR A 5 -30.08 -32.22 -57.45
N MET A 6 -29.91 -33.24 -56.59
CA MET A 6 -29.34 -34.61 -56.80
C MET A 6 -27.98 -34.69 -57.54
N THR A 7 -26.99 -35.52 -57.16
CA THR A 7 -26.77 -36.50 -56.05
C THR A 7 -25.23 -36.71 -55.89
N THR A 8 -24.60 -37.48 -54.97
CA THR A 8 -24.93 -38.63 -54.06
C THR A 8 -23.95 -38.55 -52.84
N SER A 9 -23.68 -39.48 -51.90
CA SER A 9 -24.10 -40.85 -51.51
C SER A 9 -23.68 -41.16 -50.05
N SER A 10 -24.15 -42.30 -49.50
CA SER A 10 -23.57 -43.14 -48.41
C SER A 10 -22.74 -42.48 -47.28
N THR A 11 -23.21 -42.34 -46.02
CA THR A 11 -23.50 -43.39 -44.99
C THR A 11 -22.30 -44.28 -44.64
N THR A 12 -21.85 -44.51 -43.39
CA THR A 12 -22.30 -44.10 -42.02
C THR A 12 -21.11 -44.38 -41.04
N HIS A 13 -21.04 -44.09 -39.73
CA HIS A 13 -21.99 -43.73 -38.64
C HIS A 13 -21.21 -42.92 -37.53
N SER A 14 -21.62 -42.59 -36.29
CA SER A 14 -22.78 -42.92 -35.42
C SER A 14 -23.13 -41.80 -34.38
N ARG A 15 -23.44 -42.18 -33.12
CA ARG A 15 -23.90 -41.45 -31.92
C ARG A 15 -22.92 -41.69 -30.75
N LYS A 16 -22.87 -40.96 -29.60
CA LYS A 16 -23.61 -39.81 -29.01
C LYS A 16 -22.74 -39.16 -27.86
N PRO A 17 -23.11 -38.00 -27.27
CA PRO A 17 -22.30 -37.26 -26.28
C PRO A 17 -22.86 -37.23 -24.84
N GLY A 18 -22.15 -36.56 -23.89
CA GLY A 18 -22.81 -35.68 -22.92
C GLY A 18 -22.27 -35.58 -21.47
N ASN A 19 -21.97 -34.35 -21.04
CA ASN A 19 -21.95 -33.78 -19.67
C ASN A 19 -20.81 -34.21 -18.70
N PHE A 20 -20.09 -33.31 -18.01
CA PHE A 20 -20.45 -32.23 -17.04
C PHE A 20 -20.79 -32.71 -15.62
N LEU A 21 -20.12 -32.13 -14.61
CA LEU A 21 -20.27 -32.44 -13.17
C LEU A 21 -19.97 -31.21 -12.30
N CYS A 22 -20.63 -31.08 -11.14
CA CYS A 22 -20.33 -30.05 -10.11
C CYS A 22 -20.29 -30.64 -8.69
N ILE A 23 -19.22 -30.29 -7.95
CA ILE A 23 -19.13 -29.92 -6.52
C ILE A 23 -20.12 -30.57 -5.51
N SER A 24 -19.62 -31.31 -4.49
CA SER A 24 -19.53 -30.83 -3.07
C SER A 24 -19.41 -31.91 -1.96
N MET A 25 -18.46 -31.69 -1.03
CA MET A 25 -18.47 -31.93 0.45
C MET A 25 -19.10 -33.19 1.08
N ALA A 26 -18.32 -33.94 1.90
CA ALA A 26 -18.40 -33.97 3.39
C ALA A 26 -17.77 -35.22 4.07
N SER A 27 -17.43 -35.08 5.36
CA SER A 27 -17.14 -36.11 6.40
C SER A 27 -15.83 -36.93 6.34
N LEU A 28 -15.26 -37.44 7.46
CA LEU A 28 -14.94 -36.87 8.81
C LEU A 28 -13.94 -37.83 9.54
N PHE A 29 -13.02 -37.28 10.35
CA PHE A 29 -12.16 -37.88 11.41
C PHE A 29 -12.13 -39.42 11.65
N SER A 30 -10.93 -40.00 11.83
CA SER A 30 -10.40 -40.43 13.15
C SER A 30 -9.10 -41.26 13.13
N PHE A 31 -8.13 -40.85 13.98
CA PHE A 31 -7.11 -41.61 14.76
C PHE A 31 -5.66 -41.11 14.64
N SER A 32 -4.92 -41.26 15.75
CA SER A 32 -3.61 -40.64 16.03
C SER A 32 -2.75 -41.52 16.95
N LEU A 33 -1.51 -41.06 17.21
CA LEU A 33 -0.55 -41.54 18.22
C LEU A 33 0.09 -42.93 18.00
N PHE A 34 1.31 -42.92 17.46
CA PHE A 34 2.58 -43.52 17.97
C PHE A 34 3.67 -43.07 16.95
N SER A 35 4.87 -42.60 17.30
CA SER A 35 5.61 -42.65 18.58
C SER A 35 6.30 -41.31 18.90
N LEU A 36 6.54 -41.06 20.18
CA LEU A 36 7.55 -40.12 20.70
C LEU A 36 8.55 -40.92 21.57
N PHE A 37 9.67 -40.29 21.96
CA PHE A 37 10.78 -40.82 22.77
C PHE A 37 11.77 -41.76 22.06
N LEU A 38 13.02 -41.29 21.91
CA LEU A 38 14.06 -41.59 22.91
C LEU A 38 15.23 -40.59 22.84
N PHE A 39 16.04 -40.55 23.91
CA PHE A 39 17.19 -39.66 24.18
C PHE A 39 16.84 -38.16 24.32
N LEU A 40 16.78 -37.57 25.53
CA LEU A 40 17.80 -37.35 26.58
C LEU A 40 18.81 -36.24 26.23
N SER A 41 19.29 -35.36 27.13
CA SER A 41 18.81 -34.77 28.41
C SER A 41 19.98 -33.99 29.03
N LEU A 42 19.73 -32.97 29.87
CA LEU A 42 20.74 -32.18 30.61
C LEU A 42 21.62 -31.30 29.69
N SER A 43 22.23 -30.19 30.14
CA SER A 43 22.48 -29.74 31.52
C SER A 43 22.15 -28.27 31.77
N SER A 44 21.96 -27.91 33.05
CA SER A 44 21.79 -26.54 33.54
C SER A 44 22.95 -26.13 34.46
N SER A 45 23.48 -24.90 34.33
CA SER A 45 23.89 -24.04 35.46
C SER A 45 24.49 -22.68 35.04
N SER A 46 23.91 -21.60 35.60
CA SER A 46 24.56 -20.47 36.27
C SER A 46 25.84 -19.82 35.72
N THR A 47 25.76 -18.52 35.38
CA THR A 47 26.77 -17.52 35.81
C THR A 47 26.17 -16.10 35.84
N THR A 48 26.88 -15.15 36.44
CA THR A 48 26.33 -13.87 36.94
C THR A 48 26.95 -12.63 36.27
N THR A 49 26.25 -11.49 36.37
CA THR A 49 26.77 -10.10 36.29
C THR A 49 27.58 -9.66 35.05
N ALA A 50 27.03 -8.67 34.31
CA ALA A 50 27.79 -7.49 33.88
C ALA A 50 26.84 -6.31 33.54
N THR A 51 26.97 -5.17 34.22
CA THR A 51 26.36 -3.90 33.78
C THR A 51 27.33 -3.15 32.88
N LEU A 52 26.90 -2.77 31.68
CA LEU A 52 27.60 -1.79 30.84
C LEU A 52 26.69 -0.60 30.50
N ARG A 53 27.18 0.60 30.80
CA ARG A 53 26.57 1.88 30.41
C ARG A 53 27.33 2.46 29.22
N THR A 54 26.62 2.83 28.15
CA THR A 54 27.12 3.81 27.18
C THR A 54 26.00 4.68 26.61
N ASN A 55 25.89 5.89 27.17
CA ASN A 55 25.72 7.16 26.46
C ASN A 55 24.74 7.23 25.26
N GLN A 56 23.57 7.84 25.50
CA GLN A 56 22.90 8.67 24.48
C GLN A 56 23.05 10.17 24.83
N HIS A 57 23.05 11.01 23.79
CA HIS A 57 23.46 12.41 23.90
C HIS A 57 22.37 13.36 24.45
N ARG A 58 22.85 14.44 25.07
CA ARG A 58 22.07 15.47 25.76
C ARG A 58 21.89 16.72 24.87
N PRO A 59 20.66 17.18 24.59
CA PRO A 59 20.43 18.48 23.95
C PRO A 59 20.88 19.66 24.84
N THR A 60 21.24 20.77 24.22
CA THR A 60 21.97 21.89 24.86
C THR A 60 21.09 22.91 25.57
N LYS A 61 21.60 23.50 26.66
CA LYS A 61 20.98 24.65 27.34
C LYS A 61 21.25 25.96 26.58
N GLN A 62 20.21 26.75 26.29
CA GLN A 62 20.38 28.18 26.08
C GLN A 62 20.48 28.93 27.43
N LYS A 63 21.15 30.09 27.44
CA LYS A 63 21.33 30.93 28.64
C LYS A 63 20.33 32.09 28.62
N GLN A 64 19.66 32.35 29.74
CA GLN A 64 19.00 33.63 30.02
C GLN A 64 19.66 34.33 31.22
N LYS A 65 19.57 35.66 31.27
CA LYS A 65 20.17 36.52 32.32
C LYS A 65 19.23 36.66 33.53
N PRO A 66 19.75 36.80 34.77
CA PRO A 66 18.94 36.98 35.96
C PRO A 66 18.52 38.44 36.18
N ARG A 67 17.34 38.63 36.80
CA ARG A 67 16.90 39.86 37.50
C ARG A 67 15.94 39.47 38.67
N PRO A 68 15.66 40.38 39.62
CA PRO A 68 16.05 40.13 41.02
C PRO A 68 14.94 39.61 41.95
N ASN A 69 15.36 39.21 43.15
CA ASN A 69 14.52 38.70 44.23
C ASN A 69 13.38 39.66 44.63
N VAL A 70 12.21 39.08 44.89
CA VAL A 70 11.09 39.68 45.63
C VAL A 70 10.90 38.85 46.94
N PRO A 71 10.54 39.45 48.09
CA PRO A 71 10.42 38.71 49.35
C PRO A 71 9.33 37.63 49.35
N PRO A 72 9.46 36.55 50.14
CA PRO A 72 8.48 35.47 50.21
C PRO A 72 7.24 35.89 51.00
N SER A 73 6.15 36.19 50.29
CA SER A 73 4.82 36.36 50.90
C SER A 73 4.24 34.99 51.29
N SER A 74 3.97 34.79 52.58
CA SER A 74 2.98 33.84 53.14
C SER A 74 2.74 32.53 52.36
N ALA A 75 3.41 31.45 52.78
CA ALA A 75 3.21 30.13 52.18
C ALA A 75 1.79 29.59 52.42
N SER A 76 0.92 29.66 51.40
CA SER A 76 -0.26 28.83 51.31
C SER A 76 0.17 27.38 51.03
N THR A 77 0.39 26.61 52.09
CA THR A 77 0.68 25.18 51.99
C THR A 77 -0.45 24.49 51.24
N THR A 78 -0.19 24.12 49.99
CA THR A 78 -1.19 23.46 49.14
C THR A 78 -1.57 22.12 49.77
N PRO A 79 -2.87 21.80 49.93
CA PRO A 79 -3.34 20.56 50.53
C PRO A 79 -2.60 19.32 50.00
N PRO A 80 -2.08 18.42 50.87
CA PRO A 80 -1.39 17.21 50.47
C PRO A 80 -2.18 16.32 49.50
N GLU A 81 -3.51 16.42 49.52
CA GLU A 81 -4.45 15.70 48.67
C GLU A 81 -4.33 16.18 47.21
N ILE A 82 -4.18 17.49 46.99
CA ILE A 82 -3.96 18.09 45.66
C ILE A 82 -2.56 17.70 45.14
N LEU A 83 -1.54 17.74 46.00
CA LEU A 83 -0.17 17.32 45.66
C LEU A 83 -0.09 15.82 45.32
N GLN A 84 -0.95 14.98 45.90
CA GLN A 84 -1.10 13.57 45.54
C GLN A 84 -1.88 13.42 44.23
N ALA A 85 -3.06 14.04 44.11
CA ALA A 85 -3.90 13.97 42.93
C ALA A 85 -3.20 14.47 41.65
N CYS A 86 -2.40 15.55 41.74
CA CYS A 86 -1.66 16.07 40.59
C CYS A 86 -0.53 15.14 40.09
N LYS A 87 -0.15 14.08 40.83
CA LYS A 87 0.73 13.03 40.28
C LYS A 87 0.08 12.26 39.13
N ALA A 88 -1.25 12.27 39.04
CA ALA A 88 -1.99 11.71 37.93
C ALA A 88 -1.65 12.34 36.56
N THR A 89 -1.05 13.54 36.50
CA THR A 89 -0.77 14.21 35.22
C THR A 89 0.71 14.34 34.90
N ARG A 90 1.00 14.60 33.62
CA ARG A 90 2.31 15.00 33.11
C ARG A 90 2.58 16.51 33.30
N PHE A 91 1.55 17.33 33.53
CA PHE A 91 1.65 18.78 33.76
C PHE A 91 1.47 19.15 35.25
N GLN A 92 2.31 18.58 36.12
CA GLN A 92 2.11 18.63 37.58
C GLN A 92 2.14 20.07 38.13
N ASP A 93 3.07 20.91 37.69
CA ASP A 93 3.17 22.30 38.15
C ASP A 93 1.92 23.13 37.79
N THR A 94 1.43 22.98 36.55
CA THR A 94 0.20 23.61 36.05
C THR A 94 -1.04 23.10 36.78
N CYS A 95 -1.05 21.81 37.12
CA CYS A 95 -2.11 21.19 37.91
C CYS A 95 -2.16 21.79 39.32
N VAL A 96 -1.02 21.77 40.03
CA VAL A 96 -0.91 22.32 41.39
C VAL A 96 -1.28 23.80 41.40
N SER A 97 -0.63 24.62 40.58
CA SER A 97 -0.87 26.09 40.56
C SER A 97 -2.30 26.50 40.23
N SER A 98 -3.03 25.70 39.44
CA SER A 98 -4.46 25.95 39.14
C SER A 98 -5.43 25.47 40.22
N LEU A 99 -5.03 24.49 41.03
CA LEU A 99 -5.84 23.92 42.12
C LEU A 99 -5.51 24.49 43.51
N SER A 100 -4.38 25.16 43.70
CA SER A 100 -4.05 25.94 44.91
C SER A 100 -4.92 27.20 45.10
N ASN A 101 -6.00 27.36 44.33
CA ASN A 101 -6.96 28.46 44.37
C ASN A 101 -8.05 28.18 45.43
N PRO A 102 -8.51 29.17 46.22
CA PRO A 102 -9.45 28.98 47.34
C PRO A 102 -10.83 28.36 47.03
N ASN A 103 -11.14 28.06 45.75
CA ASN A 103 -12.37 27.37 45.33
C ASN A 103 -12.36 25.84 45.56
N VAL A 104 -11.26 25.25 46.02
CA VAL A 104 -11.20 23.83 46.42
C VAL A 104 -11.57 23.69 47.91
N PRO A 105 -12.48 22.76 48.29
CA PRO A 105 -12.82 22.54 49.70
C PRO A 105 -11.61 22.18 50.57
N GLN A 106 -11.66 22.54 51.86
CA GLN A 106 -10.71 22.04 52.85
C GLN A 106 -10.86 20.52 52.99
N ASN A 107 -9.73 19.79 52.94
CA ASN A 107 -9.67 18.32 52.88
C ASN A 107 -10.55 17.71 51.75
N PRO A 108 -10.25 18.02 50.48
CA PRO A 108 -11.13 17.67 49.36
C PRO A 108 -11.04 16.17 49.02
N THR A 109 -12.20 15.53 48.76
CA THR A 109 -12.22 14.16 48.24
C THR A 109 -11.63 14.10 46.82
N PRO A 110 -11.10 12.94 46.37
CA PRO A 110 -10.50 12.83 45.04
C PRO A 110 -11.46 13.20 43.90
N LEU A 111 -12.75 12.90 44.06
CA LEU A 111 -13.80 13.31 43.12
C LEU A 111 -14.06 14.83 43.14
N GLN A 112 -13.98 15.50 44.29
CA GLN A 112 -14.04 16.96 44.37
C GLN A 112 -12.82 17.62 43.71
N ILE A 113 -11.61 17.05 43.85
CA ILE A 113 -10.42 17.54 43.13
C ILE A 113 -10.61 17.42 41.61
N ILE A 114 -11.16 16.29 41.13
CA ILE A 114 -11.52 16.11 39.72
C ILE A 114 -12.52 17.17 39.25
N LEU A 115 -13.61 17.39 40.00
CA LEU A 115 -14.62 18.38 39.66
C LEU A 115 -14.05 19.81 39.66
N SER A 116 -13.14 20.14 40.58
CA SER A 116 -12.38 21.40 40.56
C SER A 116 -11.47 21.52 39.34
N ALA A 117 -10.75 20.46 38.95
CA ALA A 117 -9.90 20.46 37.75
C ALA A 117 -10.71 20.62 36.46
N ILE A 118 -11.87 19.97 36.37
CA ILE A 118 -12.81 20.18 35.26
C ILE A 118 -13.35 21.61 35.29
N SER A 119 -13.65 22.19 36.46
CA SER A 119 -14.11 23.58 36.60
C SER A 119 -13.05 24.60 36.14
N VAL A 120 -11.77 24.35 36.39
CA VAL A 120 -10.65 25.15 35.83
C VAL A 120 -10.64 25.09 34.30
N SER A 121 -10.71 23.90 33.71
CA SER A 121 -10.82 23.72 32.24
C SER A 121 -12.05 24.45 31.69
N ASN A 122 -13.23 24.25 32.30
CA ASN A 122 -14.51 24.87 31.94
C ASN A 122 -14.47 26.41 31.98
N THR A 123 -13.78 26.99 32.97
CA THR A 123 -13.63 28.43 33.11
C THR A 123 -12.72 29.00 32.02
N ASN A 124 -11.59 28.35 31.75
CA ASN A 124 -10.69 28.75 30.67
C ASN A 124 -11.32 28.53 29.28
N LEU A 125 -12.16 27.51 29.10
CA LEU A 125 -12.88 27.30 27.85
C LEU A 125 -13.79 28.49 27.47
N LYS A 126 -14.46 29.10 28.46
CA LYS A 126 -15.29 30.30 28.25
C LYS A 126 -14.45 31.53 27.86
N THR A 127 -13.24 31.65 28.42
CA THR A 127 -12.25 32.65 27.99
C THR A 127 -11.83 32.40 26.54
N ALA A 128 -11.50 31.16 26.17
CA ALA A 128 -11.15 30.80 24.79
C ALA A 128 -12.31 31.10 23.80
N GLN A 129 -13.56 30.71 24.13
CA GLN A 129 -14.74 31.06 23.33
C GLN A 129 -14.86 32.58 23.13
N SER A 130 -14.57 33.38 24.15
CA SER A 130 -14.62 34.85 24.10
C SER A 130 -13.49 35.45 23.23
N MET A 131 -12.27 34.90 23.31
CA MET A 131 -11.15 35.30 22.46
C MET A 131 -11.41 34.97 20.98
N VAL A 132 -11.92 33.78 20.70
CA VAL A 132 -12.28 33.33 19.35
C VAL A 132 -13.46 34.15 18.79
N LYS A 133 -14.43 34.51 19.63
CA LYS A 133 -15.50 35.43 19.25
C LYS A 133 -14.95 36.80 18.84
N SER A 134 -13.94 37.32 19.54
CA SER A 134 -13.21 38.53 19.13
C SER A 134 -12.46 38.36 17.80
N ILE A 135 -11.90 37.17 17.49
CA ILE A 135 -11.34 36.87 16.16
C ILE A 135 -12.44 36.93 15.09
N LEU A 136 -13.59 36.30 15.34
CA LEU A 136 -14.73 36.26 14.41
C LEU A 136 -15.34 37.66 14.13
N ASP A 137 -15.45 38.50 15.16
CA ASP A 137 -16.01 39.84 14.98
C ASP A 137 -15.02 40.82 14.31
N SER A 138 -13.71 40.54 14.42
CA SER A 138 -12.63 41.26 13.72
C SER A 138 -12.21 40.63 12.38
N SER A 139 -12.81 39.52 11.94
CA SER A 139 -12.46 38.85 10.67
C SER A 139 -13.21 39.37 9.44
N LYS A 140 -13.99 40.46 9.56
CA LYS A 140 -14.74 41.06 8.45
C LYS A 140 -13.82 41.32 7.24
N GLY A 141 -14.20 40.78 6.07
CA GLY A 141 -13.41 40.85 4.84
C GLY A 141 -12.44 39.68 4.63
N ASN A 142 -12.07 38.92 5.67
CA ASN A 142 -11.23 37.73 5.54
C ASN A 142 -12.09 36.46 5.70
N ILE A 143 -12.46 35.86 4.56
CA ILE A 143 -13.30 34.65 4.50
C ILE A 143 -12.65 33.49 5.26
N ASN A 144 -11.33 33.29 5.10
CA ASN A 144 -10.61 32.18 5.73
C ASN A 144 -10.57 32.32 7.26
N ARG A 145 -10.24 33.51 7.79
CA ARG A 145 -10.26 33.77 9.24
C ARG A 145 -11.68 33.70 9.81
N THR A 146 -12.68 34.16 9.05
CA THR A 146 -14.10 34.04 9.42
C THR A 146 -14.54 32.57 9.54
N THR A 147 -14.13 31.72 8.59
CA THR A 147 -14.43 30.27 8.63
C THR A 147 -13.67 29.55 9.74
N ALA A 148 -12.37 29.81 9.89
CA ALA A 148 -11.55 29.25 10.96
C ALA A 148 -12.13 29.57 12.35
N ALA A 149 -12.52 30.83 12.58
CA ALA A 149 -13.13 31.26 13.83
C ALA A 149 -14.53 30.65 14.04
N LYS A 150 -15.37 30.54 13.00
CA LYS A 150 -16.66 29.81 13.08
C LYS A 150 -16.48 28.35 13.49
N ASN A 151 -15.57 27.64 12.83
CA ASN A 151 -15.32 26.22 13.10
C ASN A 151 -14.70 26.00 14.49
N CYS A 152 -13.81 26.90 14.94
CA CYS A 152 -13.35 26.87 16.32
C CYS A 152 -14.49 27.15 17.32
N VAL A 153 -15.36 28.15 17.11
CA VAL A 153 -16.51 28.38 18.01
C VAL A 153 -17.40 27.14 18.11
N GLU A 154 -17.67 26.49 16.98
CA GLU A 154 -18.41 25.21 16.92
C GLU A 154 -17.71 24.10 17.72
N ALA A 155 -16.40 23.90 17.53
CA ALA A 155 -15.63 22.93 18.30
C ALA A 155 -15.60 23.26 19.81
N LEU A 156 -15.36 24.51 20.21
CA LEU A 156 -15.38 24.90 21.63
C LEU A 156 -16.76 24.76 22.27
N ASN A 157 -17.85 24.95 21.51
CA ASN A 157 -19.21 24.62 21.98
C ASN A 157 -19.39 23.11 22.19
N ASN A 158 -18.86 22.28 21.29
CA ASN A 158 -18.86 20.83 21.46
C ASN A 158 -18.01 20.39 22.67
N SER A 159 -16.87 21.03 22.91
CA SER A 159 -16.08 20.87 24.14
C SER A 159 -16.89 21.24 25.38
N GLN A 160 -17.59 22.39 25.36
CA GLN A 160 -18.39 22.87 26.49
C GLN A 160 -19.49 21.87 26.83
N TYR A 161 -20.19 21.35 25.83
CA TYR A 161 -21.21 20.31 26.00
C TYR A 161 -20.61 19.05 26.64
N ARG A 162 -19.46 18.55 26.16
CA ARG A 162 -18.84 17.33 26.69
C ARG A 162 -18.30 17.51 28.11
N ILE A 163 -17.74 18.68 28.44
CA ILE A 163 -17.35 19.05 29.81
C ILE A 163 -18.57 19.00 30.75
N THR A 164 -19.63 19.74 30.43
CA THR A 164 -20.86 19.82 31.24
C THR A 164 -21.52 18.45 31.42
N ARG A 165 -21.56 17.62 30.37
CA ARG A 165 -22.09 16.25 30.48
C ARG A 165 -21.24 15.38 31.42
N SER A 166 -19.93 15.60 31.45
CA SER A 166 -19.02 14.87 32.35
C SER A 166 -19.25 15.22 33.82
N THR A 167 -19.45 16.51 34.13
CA THR A 167 -19.72 16.99 35.51
C THR A 167 -21.14 16.69 35.98
N ASP A 168 -22.14 16.77 35.10
CA ASP A 168 -23.55 16.85 35.52
C ASP A 168 -24.28 15.49 35.43
N ASP A 169 -23.78 14.57 34.59
CA ASP A 169 -24.50 13.31 34.28
C ASP A 169 -23.62 12.05 34.40
N ALA A 170 -22.33 12.12 34.11
CA ALA A 170 -21.43 10.96 34.20
C ALA A 170 -20.88 10.76 35.61
N LEU A 171 -20.04 11.69 36.11
CA LEU A 171 -19.35 11.56 37.39
C LEU A 171 -20.31 11.43 38.61
N PRO A 172 -21.40 12.21 38.74
CA PRO A 172 -22.32 12.08 39.88
C PRO A 172 -23.08 10.75 39.91
N ARG A 173 -23.09 10.01 38.80
CA ARG A 173 -23.75 8.70 38.66
C ARG A 173 -22.76 7.54 38.62
N GLY A 174 -21.50 7.77 39.00
CA GLY A 174 -20.45 6.75 39.01
C GLY A 174 -20.01 6.25 37.63
N ARG A 175 -20.44 6.90 36.53
CA ARG A 175 -20.09 6.49 35.15
C ARG A 175 -18.75 7.10 34.75
N VAL A 176 -17.69 6.67 35.41
CA VAL A 176 -16.34 7.24 35.24
C VAL A 176 -15.84 7.05 33.79
N LYS A 177 -16.15 5.92 33.15
CA LYS A 177 -15.83 5.68 31.73
C LYS A 177 -16.55 6.63 30.76
N ASP A 178 -17.81 6.98 31.01
CA ASP A 178 -18.52 8.01 30.22
C ASP A 178 -17.84 9.38 30.38
N ALA A 179 -17.48 9.74 31.62
CA ALA A 179 -16.77 10.99 31.91
C ALA A 179 -15.38 11.04 31.24
N ARG A 180 -14.65 9.91 31.23
CA ARG A 180 -13.36 9.77 30.57
C ARG A 180 -13.49 9.92 29.05
N ALA A 181 -14.47 9.26 28.44
CA ALA A 181 -14.74 9.38 27.01
C ALA A 181 -15.17 10.81 26.62
N TRP A 182 -16.03 11.46 27.41
CA TRP A 182 -16.50 12.82 27.13
C TRP A 182 -15.42 13.87 27.39
N MET A 183 -14.61 13.77 28.45
CA MET A 183 -13.46 14.67 28.65
C MET A 183 -12.36 14.46 27.61
N GLY A 184 -12.16 13.23 27.11
CA GLY A 184 -11.30 12.96 25.96
C GLY A 184 -11.79 13.67 24.69
N ALA A 185 -13.09 13.58 24.40
CA ALA A 185 -13.69 14.33 23.29
C ALA A 185 -13.62 15.85 23.48
N ALA A 186 -13.75 16.36 24.71
CA ALA A 186 -13.59 17.79 25.00
C ALA A 186 -12.17 18.31 24.69
N LEU A 187 -11.14 17.56 25.09
CA LEU A 187 -9.74 17.85 24.76
C LEU A 187 -9.50 17.83 23.25
N LEU A 188 -10.08 16.86 22.52
CA LEU A 188 -9.99 16.80 21.06
C LEU A 188 -10.60 18.05 20.40
N TYR A 189 -11.79 18.48 20.80
CA TYR A 189 -12.42 19.68 20.22
C TYR A 189 -11.63 20.98 20.51
N GLN A 190 -10.87 21.05 21.60
CA GLN A 190 -9.97 22.18 21.88
C GLN A 190 -8.77 22.18 20.92
N TYR A 191 -8.24 21.00 20.63
CA TYR A 191 -7.19 20.78 19.63
C TYR A 191 -7.67 21.10 18.20
N ASP A 192 -8.89 20.67 17.84
CA ASP A 192 -9.52 20.98 16.55
C ASP A 192 -9.69 22.49 16.33
N CYS A 193 -10.10 23.23 17.38
CA CYS A 193 -10.13 24.69 17.33
C CYS A 193 -8.73 25.29 17.07
N SER A 194 -7.70 24.85 17.81
CA SER A 194 -6.33 25.37 17.64
C SER A 194 -5.80 25.10 16.23
N ASN A 195 -6.06 23.89 15.70
CA ASN A 195 -5.76 23.53 14.31
C ASN A 195 -6.55 24.36 13.28
N ALA A 196 -7.83 24.67 13.51
CA ALA A 196 -8.61 25.53 12.63
C ALA A 196 -8.01 26.95 12.55
N LEU A 197 -7.61 27.52 13.69
CA LEU A 197 -6.98 28.84 13.76
C LEU A 197 -5.56 28.87 13.18
N LYS A 198 -4.80 27.78 13.26
CA LYS A 198 -3.43 27.65 12.72
C LYS A 198 -3.31 28.08 11.26
N TYR A 199 -4.29 27.73 10.42
CA TYR A 199 -4.31 28.08 8.98
C TYR A 199 -4.82 29.50 8.70
N ALA A 200 -5.24 30.24 9.73
CA ALA A 200 -5.65 31.64 9.67
C ALA A 200 -4.88 32.53 10.67
N ASN A 201 -3.69 32.09 11.12
CA ASN A 201 -2.86 32.81 12.08
C ASN A 201 -2.07 33.96 11.43
N ASP A 202 -2.80 34.96 10.96
CA ASP A 202 -2.30 36.17 10.29
C ASP A 202 -2.32 37.42 11.19
N THR A 203 -2.62 37.23 12.48
CA THR A 203 -2.96 38.31 13.42
C THR A 203 -2.51 37.97 14.84
N SER A 204 -2.00 38.98 15.57
CA SER A 204 -1.53 38.81 16.96
C SER A 204 -2.60 38.25 17.90
N LEU A 205 -3.87 38.64 17.72
CA LEU A 205 -5.01 38.08 18.46
C LEU A 205 -5.17 36.57 18.22
N THR A 206 -4.97 36.10 17.00
CA THR A 206 -5.06 34.67 16.67
C THR A 206 -3.89 33.89 17.30
N SER A 207 -2.67 34.41 17.22
CA SER A 207 -1.49 33.82 17.89
C SER A 207 -1.65 33.75 19.42
N GLN A 208 -2.15 34.81 20.04
CA GLN A 208 -2.45 34.82 21.48
C GLN A 208 -3.54 33.81 21.86
N THR A 209 -4.57 33.69 21.03
CA THR A 209 -5.66 32.72 21.25
C THR A 209 -5.18 31.28 21.11
N MET A 210 -4.30 30.97 20.17
CA MET A 210 -3.68 29.64 20.05
C MET A 210 -2.83 29.28 21.28
N SER A 211 -1.97 30.20 21.74
CA SER A 211 -1.18 30.02 22.97
C SER A 211 -2.05 29.80 24.22
N PHE A 212 -3.19 30.49 24.29
CA PHE A 212 -4.17 30.28 25.34
C PHE A 212 -4.88 28.92 25.23
N LEU A 213 -5.18 28.45 24.01
CA LEU A 213 -5.74 27.12 23.76
C LEU A 213 -4.78 25.98 24.17
N ASP A 214 -3.48 26.12 23.94
CA ASP A 214 -2.48 25.15 24.40
C ASP A 214 -2.44 25.04 25.94
N THR A 215 -2.66 26.18 26.63
CA THR A 215 -2.79 26.26 28.08
C THR A 215 -4.10 25.60 28.57
N LEU A 216 -5.22 25.85 27.87
CA LEU A 216 -6.51 25.21 28.13
C LEU A 216 -6.45 23.68 27.94
N MET A 217 -5.83 23.20 26.87
CA MET A 217 -5.63 21.77 26.63
C MET A 217 -4.83 21.11 27.76
N SER A 218 -3.86 21.82 28.34
CA SER A 218 -3.12 21.35 29.52
C SER A 218 -4.02 21.20 30.75
N PHE A 219 -4.92 22.15 31.04
CA PHE A 219 -5.91 22.00 32.12
C PHE A 219 -6.90 20.85 31.87
N SER A 220 -7.40 20.70 30.64
CA SER A 220 -8.29 19.61 30.26
C SER A 220 -7.61 18.24 30.36
N SER A 221 -6.33 18.16 29.99
CA SER A 221 -5.51 16.94 30.14
C SER A 221 -5.26 16.58 31.61
N ASN A 222 -5.09 17.57 32.50
CA ASN A 222 -4.99 17.33 33.95
C ASN A 222 -6.26 16.67 34.49
N ALA A 223 -7.42 17.25 34.20
CA ALA A 223 -8.72 16.71 34.60
C ALA A 223 -8.95 15.29 34.05
N LEU A 224 -8.69 15.07 32.75
CA LEU A 224 -8.81 13.75 32.12
C LEU A 224 -7.89 12.71 32.78
N SER A 225 -6.64 13.07 33.08
CA SER A 225 -5.67 12.14 33.67
C SER A 225 -6.03 11.74 35.11
N MET A 226 -6.64 12.65 35.88
CA MET A 226 -7.23 12.32 37.18
C MET A 226 -8.44 11.41 37.06
N ILE A 227 -9.32 11.62 36.06
CA ILE A 227 -10.46 10.72 35.80
C ILE A 227 -9.97 9.31 35.47
N VAL A 228 -8.93 9.16 34.64
CA VAL A 228 -8.29 7.86 34.36
C VAL A 228 -7.76 7.22 35.66
N SER A 229 -7.10 8.00 36.52
CA SER A 229 -6.58 7.48 37.80
C SER A 229 -7.70 7.08 38.78
N TYR A 230 -8.84 7.77 38.75
CA TYR A 230 -10.04 7.43 39.54
C TYR A 230 -10.80 6.21 38.97
N ASP A 231 -10.82 6.02 37.65
CA ASP A 231 -11.36 4.84 36.96
C ASP A 231 -10.60 3.55 37.35
N VAL A 232 -9.28 3.66 37.56
CA VAL A 232 -8.39 2.52 37.86
C VAL A 232 -8.14 2.30 39.36
N PHE A 233 -7.94 3.38 40.14
CA PHE A 233 -7.53 3.31 41.56
C PHE A 233 -8.56 3.89 42.54
N GLY A 234 -9.71 4.37 42.06
CA GLY A 234 -10.74 5.00 42.90
C GLY A 234 -10.16 6.12 43.77
N ASN A 235 -10.47 6.07 45.06
CA ASN A 235 -10.05 7.10 46.03
C ASN A 235 -8.55 7.04 46.43
N GLU A 236 -7.77 6.06 45.96
CA GLU A 236 -6.37 5.90 46.37
C GLU A 236 -5.41 6.86 45.64
N THR A 237 -5.45 8.15 45.98
CA THR A 237 -4.59 9.20 45.37
C THR A 237 -3.08 8.98 45.55
N LYS A 238 -2.65 8.08 46.43
CA LYS A 238 -1.25 7.62 46.55
C LYS A 238 -0.82 6.70 45.39
N SER A 239 -1.77 5.96 44.83
CA SER A 239 -1.59 5.03 43.71
C SER A 239 -1.75 5.73 42.34
N TRP A 240 -2.26 6.97 42.32
CA TRP A 240 -2.44 7.77 41.11
C TRP A 240 -1.08 8.17 40.49
N GLY A 241 -1.02 8.08 39.16
CA GLY A 241 0.17 8.41 38.37
C GLY A 241 -0.21 8.71 36.91
N PRO A 242 0.73 9.17 36.07
CA PRO A 242 0.44 9.53 34.69
C PRO A 242 -0.19 8.37 33.91
N PRO A 243 -1.25 8.60 33.11
CA PRO A 243 -1.87 7.58 32.27
C PRO A 243 -0.85 6.78 31.48
N LYS A 244 -0.91 5.48 31.74
CA LYS A 244 -0.21 4.41 31.04
C LYS A 244 -1.07 3.92 29.87
N THR A 245 -0.40 3.40 28.86
CA THR A 245 -0.99 2.82 27.66
C THR A 245 -0.86 1.29 27.67
N GLU A 246 -1.44 0.66 26.66
CA GLU A 246 -1.30 -0.77 26.37
C GLU A 246 0.17 -1.16 26.15
N ARG A 247 0.98 -0.22 25.62
CA ARG A 247 2.44 -0.35 25.48
C ARG A 247 3.18 -0.39 26.83
N ASP A 248 2.63 0.25 27.85
CA ASP A 248 3.12 0.21 29.24
C ASP A 248 2.58 -1.01 30.02
N GLY A 249 1.96 -1.97 29.32
CA GLY A 249 1.35 -3.18 29.88
C GLY A 249 -0.01 -2.98 30.55
N VAL A 250 -0.60 -1.79 30.46
CA VAL A 250 -1.88 -1.49 31.10
C VAL A 250 -3.03 -1.66 30.12
N TRP A 251 -3.88 -2.64 30.40
CA TRP A 251 -5.12 -2.92 29.68
C TRP A 251 -6.30 -2.61 30.59
N GLU A 252 -7.45 -2.23 30.01
CA GLU A 252 -8.67 -2.09 30.79
C GLU A 252 -9.18 -3.46 31.25
N PHE A 253 -9.20 -3.67 32.57
CA PHE A 253 -9.84 -4.84 33.13
C PHE A 253 -11.33 -4.86 32.77
N GLY A 254 -11.78 -5.99 32.21
CA GLY A 254 -13.20 -6.36 32.21
C GLY A 254 -13.71 -6.46 33.65
N SER A 255 -15.02 -6.30 33.83
CA SER A 255 -15.68 -6.25 35.13
C SER A 255 -15.30 -7.42 36.06
N ALA A 256 -15.25 -7.12 37.36
CA ALA A 256 -14.62 -7.95 38.40
C ALA A 256 -14.94 -9.47 38.36
N PRO A 257 -13.96 -10.33 38.73
CA PRO A 257 -14.15 -11.78 38.78
C PRO A 257 -15.29 -12.14 39.75
N GLY A 258 -16.39 -12.65 39.18
CA GLY A 258 -17.68 -12.82 39.85
C GLY A 258 -18.84 -12.38 38.96
N SER A 259 -18.63 -11.39 38.09
CA SER A 259 -19.51 -11.12 36.95
C SER A 259 -19.24 -12.14 35.83
N GLY A 260 -19.76 -13.36 36.01
CA GLY A 260 -19.64 -14.47 35.07
C GLY A 260 -20.45 -14.25 33.78
N GLY A 261 -20.12 -13.21 33.02
CA GLY A 261 -20.58 -13.03 31.64
C GLY A 261 -19.92 -14.05 30.73
N ASP A 262 -20.59 -15.18 30.52
CA ASP A 262 -20.19 -16.21 29.57
C ASP A 262 -19.97 -15.60 28.17
N PHE A 263 -18.78 -15.81 27.58
CA PHE A 263 -18.48 -15.39 26.20
C PHE A 263 -19.36 -16.12 25.16
N GLY A 264 -20.12 -17.14 25.55
CA GLY A 264 -21.21 -17.75 24.79
C GLY A 264 -22.54 -16.96 24.75
N SER A 265 -22.75 -15.89 25.54
CA SER A 265 -24.04 -15.19 25.57
C SER A 265 -23.99 -13.67 25.83
N GLY A 266 -24.99 -12.94 25.32
CA GLY A 266 -25.27 -11.55 25.74
C GLY A 266 -25.46 -10.56 24.59
N PHE A 267 -24.41 -9.80 24.26
CA PHE A 267 -24.55 -8.58 23.46
C PHE A 267 -24.43 -8.80 21.94
N ARG A 268 -25.54 -9.18 21.29
CA ARG A 268 -25.70 -9.01 19.84
C ARG A 268 -25.95 -7.53 19.51
N GLY A 269 -24.89 -6.73 19.57
CA GLY A 269 -24.91 -5.33 19.18
C GLY A 269 -25.25 -5.13 17.70
N GLY A 270 -25.91 -4.02 17.38
CA GLY A 270 -26.32 -3.68 16.02
C GLY A 270 -27.47 -2.67 16.01
N LEU A 271 -27.93 -2.30 14.82
CA LEU A 271 -29.21 -1.62 14.64
C LEU A 271 -30.34 -2.66 14.74
N PRO A 272 -31.48 -2.39 15.43
CA PRO A 272 -32.60 -3.33 15.47
C PRO A 272 -33.10 -3.67 14.07
N SER A 273 -33.43 -4.94 13.83
CA SER A 273 -33.94 -5.43 12.54
C SER A 273 -35.37 -4.97 12.22
N GLU A 274 -36.15 -4.64 13.24
CA GLU A 274 -37.52 -4.17 13.12
C GLU A 274 -37.58 -2.72 13.62
N LEU A 275 -37.43 -1.78 12.69
CA LEU A 275 -37.61 -0.34 12.92
C LEU A 275 -38.80 0.15 12.11
N THR A 276 -39.77 0.75 12.80
CA THR A 276 -40.85 1.51 12.16
C THR A 276 -40.34 2.91 11.85
N ALA A 277 -40.61 3.43 10.65
CA ALA A 277 -40.24 4.78 10.25
C ALA A 277 -41.17 5.83 10.88
N ASP A 278 -40.62 6.85 11.54
CA ASP A 278 -41.37 8.05 11.94
C ASP A 278 -41.68 8.93 10.70
N VAL A 279 -40.72 9.01 9.77
CA VAL A 279 -40.82 9.80 8.54
C VAL A 279 -40.09 9.12 7.38
N THR A 280 -40.49 9.44 6.14
CA THR A 280 -39.92 8.85 4.91
C THR A 280 -39.42 9.93 3.96
N VAL A 281 -38.31 9.68 3.26
CA VAL A 281 -37.72 10.55 2.22
C VAL A 281 -37.83 9.86 0.87
N CYS A 282 -38.37 10.54 -0.15
CA CYS A 282 -38.62 9.99 -1.48
C CYS A 282 -38.20 10.98 -2.56
N LYS A 283 -37.51 10.49 -3.60
CA LYS A 283 -37.02 11.32 -4.71
C LYS A 283 -38.16 11.83 -5.60
N ASP A 284 -39.14 10.98 -5.86
CA ASP A 284 -40.34 11.30 -6.65
C ASP A 284 -41.55 11.51 -5.72
N MET A 285 -42.16 12.70 -5.78
CA MET A 285 -43.31 13.09 -4.94
C MET A 285 -44.67 12.60 -5.50
N SER A 286 -44.68 11.49 -6.24
CA SER A 286 -45.88 10.95 -6.92
C SER A 286 -46.95 10.44 -5.95
N ASN A 287 -46.55 10.04 -4.73
CA ASN A 287 -47.44 9.75 -3.62
C ASN A 287 -47.16 10.73 -2.48
N GLY A 288 -48.14 11.57 -2.14
CA GLY A 288 -48.01 12.55 -1.04
C GLY A 288 -47.81 11.87 0.31
N GLY A 289 -46.73 12.20 1.02
CA GLY A 289 -46.38 11.59 2.31
C GLY A 289 -44.88 11.46 2.62
N CYS A 290 -44.00 11.83 1.69
CA CYS A 290 -42.55 11.86 1.92
C CYS A 290 -41.98 13.28 1.96
N TYR A 291 -40.83 13.45 2.63
CA TYR A 291 -39.93 14.58 2.45
C TYR A 291 -39.11 14.43 1.16
N LYS A 292 -38.66 15.57 0.62
CA LYS A 292 -37.90 15.62 -0.65
C LYS A 292 -36.39 15.48 -0.41
N THR A 293 -35.91 15.94 0.74
CA THR A 293 -34.51 15.88 1.17
C THR A 293 -34.40 15.17 2.51
N VAL A 294 -33.22 14.61 2.78
CA VAL A 294 -32.88 14.01 4.09
C VAL A 294 -32.80 15.10 5.16
N GLN A 295 -32.30 16.29 4.82
CA GLN A 295 -32.24 17.42 5.76
C GLN A 295 -33.62 17.85 6.28
N GLU A 296 -34.65 17.88 5.43
CA GLU A 296 -36.03 18.22 5.87
C GLU A 296 -36.54 17.21 6.92
N ALA A 297 -36.33 15.91 6.69
CA ALA A 297 -36.71 14.86 7.63
C ALA A 297 -35.87 14.86 8.92
N VAL A 298 -34.61 15.30 8.87
CA VAL A 298 -33.79 15.53 10.08
C VAL A 298 -34.31 16.72 10.88
N ASN A 299 -34.81 17.77 10.22
CA ASN A 299 -35.32 18.96 10.91
C ASN A 299 -36.57 18.64 11.75
N THR A 300 -37.40 17.68 11.33
CA THR A 300 -38.62 17.25 12.03
C THR A 300 -38.38 16.28 13.19
N ALA A 301 -37.17 15.76 13.37
CA ALA A 301 -36.80 14.99 14.56
C ALA A 301 -36.93 15.86 15.82
N PRO A 302 -37.53 15.37 16.93
CA PRO A 302 -37.76 16.16 18.13
C PRO A 302 -36.45 16.45 18.90
N ASP A 303 -36.32 17.69 19.37
CA ASP A 303 -35.13 18.11 20.12
C ASP A 303 -35.04 17.43 21.48
N ASN A 304 -33.84 16.98 21.82
CA ASN A 304 -33.41 16.44 23.11
C ASN A 304 -34.15 15.18 23.62
N GLN A 305 -35.03 14.56 22.82
CA GLN A 305 -35.78 13.36 23.22
C GLN A 305 -34.86 12.18 23.56
N TRP A 306 -35.13 11.53 24.69
CA TRP A 306 -34.47 10.29 25.12
C TRP A 306 -35.48 9.14 25.13
N GLY A 307 -35.01 7.90 24.93
CA GLY A 307 -35.82 6.68 24.99
C GLY A 307 -36.48 6.28 23.67
N HIS A 308 -36.96 7.24 22.87
CA HIS A 308 -37.37 7.00 21.48
C HIS A 308 -36.17 7.00 20.52
N ARG A 309 -36.31 6.35 19.37
CA ARG A 309 -35.41 6.48 18.20
C ARG A 309 -36.21 7.06 17.05
N TYR A 310 -35.81 8.22 16.54
CA TYR A 310 -36.50 8.87 15.43
C TYR A 310 -35.97 8.33 14.10
N VAL A 311 -36.74 7.46 13.45
CA VAL A 311 -36.32 6.70 12.27
C VAL A 311 -36.74 7.42 10.99
N ILE A 312 -35.74 7.82 10.22
CA ILE A 312 -35.89 8.43 8.90
C ILE A 312 -35.62 7.33 7.87
N HIS A 313 -36.67 6.87 7.17
CA HIS A 313 -36.54 5.92 6.07
C HIS A 313 -36.24 6.65 4.76
N ILE A 314 -35.04 6.44 4.22
CA ILE A 314 -34.55 7.09 3.01
C ILE A 314 -34.58 6.07 1.88
N LYS A 315 -35.52 6.22 0.95
CA LYS A 315 -35.72 5.23 -0.12
C LYS A 315 -34.53 5.13 -1.08
N GLU A 316 -34.56 4.10 -1.91
CA GLU A 316 -33.63 3.91 -3.03
C GLU A 316 -33.56 5.16 -3.92
N GLY A 317 -32.33 5.63 -4.18
CA GLY A 317 -32.06 6.87 -4.87
C GLY A 317 -30.75 7.53 -4.45
N VAL A 318 -30.22 8.38 -5.34
CA VAL A 318 -29.08 9.27 -5.06
C VAL A 318 -29.60 10.66 -4.67
N TYR A 319 -29.25 11.09 -3.46
CA TYR A 319 -29.59 12.38 -2.84
C TYR A 319 -28.30 13.22 -2.78
N ASN A 320 -28.21 14.26 -3.62
CA ASN A 320 -27.06 15.17 -3.64
C ASN A 320 -27.34 16.36 -2.72
N GLU A 321 -27.01 16.21 -1.43
CA GLU A 321 -27.29 17.19 -0.39
C GLU A 321 -26.29 17.11 0.77
N ILE A 322 -26.28 18.14 1.62
CA ILE A 322 -25.34 18.33 2.72
C ILE A 322 -26.13 18.25 4.02
N VAL A 323 -26.18 17.05 4.62
CA VAL A 323 -27.05 16.71 5.74
C VAL A 323 -26.38 17.06 7.08
N ARG A 324 -27.15 17.64 7.98
CA ARG A 324 -26.70 18.17 9.27
C ARG A 324 -27.66 17.70 10.35
N VAL A 325 -27.13 16.94 11.31
CA VAL A 325 -27.87 16.33 12.45
C VAL A 325 -27.34 16.93 13.76
N PRO A 326 -27.86 18.11 14.20
CA PRO A 326 -27.32 18.83 15.35
C PRO A 326 -27.29 18.05 16.68
N LEU A 327 -26.47 18.49 17.65
CA LEU A 327 -26.39 17.89 18.99
C LEU A 327 -27.73 17.80 19.73
N GLU A 328 -28.68 18.69 19.44
CA GLU A 328 -30.05 18.63 19.94
C GLU A 328 -30.86 17.45 19.36
N LYS A 329 -30.58 16.98 18.14
CA LYS A 329 -31.29 15.88 17.48
C LYS A 329 -30.76 14.51 17.93
N LYS A 330 -31.23 14.04 19.08
CA LYS A 330 -30.80 12.77 19.69
C LYS A 330 -31.54 11.56 19.11
N ASN A 331 -30.85 10.41 19.09
CA ASN A 331 -31.40 9.11 18.71
C ASN A 331 -32.02 9.07 17.28
N VAL A 332 -31.59 9.96 16.38
CA VAL A 332 -31.95 9.90 14.96
C VAL A 332 -31.30 8.68 14.31
N VAL A 333 -32.06 7.95 13.50
CA VAL A 333 -31.61 6.79 12.73
C VAL A 333 -31.90 7.03 11.26
N PHE A 334 -30.90 6.84 10.39
CA PHE A 334 -31.13 6.73 8.95
C PHE A 334 -31.27 5.25 8.59
N LEU A 335 -32.38 4.90 7.94
CA LEU A 335 -32.66 3.56 7.43
C LEU A 335 -32.76 3.64 5.91
N GLY A 336 -31.92 2.90 5.18
CA GLY A 336 -31.91 2.89 3.71
C GLY A 336 -32.44 1.58 3.12
N ASP A 337 -32.94 1.61 1.88
CA ASP A 337 -33.40 0.43 1.13
C ASP A 337 -32.26 -0.53 0.73
N GLY A 338 -31.00 -0.12 0.90
CA GLY A 338 -29.83 -0.99 0.82
C GLY A 338 -28.53 -0.24 0.52
N MET A 339 -27.40 -0.89 0.78
CA MET A 339 -26.07 -0.41 0.36
C MET A 339 -26.03 -0.27 -1.17
N GLY A 340 -25.56 0.86 -1.67
CA GLY A 340 -25.53 1.19 -3.11
C GLY A 340 -26.89 1.56 -3.71
N LYS A 341 -28.01 1.27 -3.03
CA LYS A 341 -29.38 1.67 -3.42
C LYS A 341 -29.72 3.06 -2.89
N THR A 342 -29.57 3.27 -1.60
CA THR A 342 -29.73 4.58 -0.95
C THR A 342 -28.37 5.23 -0.82
N VAL A 343 -28.17 6.37 -1.49
CA VAL A 343 -26.89 7.10 -1.51
C VAL A 343 -27.11 8.56 -1.15
N ILE A 344 -26.60 9.00 -0.01
CA ILE A 344 -26.43 10.42 0.31
C ILE A 344 -25.03 10.81 -0.16
N THR A 345 -24.92 11.83 -1.01
CA THR A 345 -23.66 12.33 -1.58
C THR A 345 -23.61 13.86 -1.52
N GLY A 346 -22.41 14.43 -1.50
CA GLY A 346 -22.22 15.87 -1.43
C GLY A 346 -20.87 16.32 -2.00
N SER A 347 -20.86 17.45 -2.70
CA SER A 347 -19.71 17.93 -3.49
C SER A 347 -18.95 19.10 -2.86
N LEU A 348 -18.86 19.14 -1.52
CA LEU A 348 -18.05 20.14 -0.80
C LEU A 348 -16.59 19.69 -0.75
N ILE A 349 -15.67 20.54 -1.21
CA ILE A 349 -14.23 20.24 -1.28
C ILE A 349 -13.37 21.33 -0.64
N VAL A 350 -12.22 20.94 -0.06
CA VAL A 350 -11.32 21.84 0.66
C VAL A 350 -10.58 22.77 -0.31
N GLY A 351 -11.03 24.02 -0.37
CA GLY A 351 -10.54 25.03 -1.30
C GLY A 351 -11.63 25.94 -1.87
N GLN A 352 -12.89 25.51 -1.81
CA GLN A 352 -14.03 26.41 -2.03
C GLN A 352 -14.01 27.55 -0.97
N PRO A 353 -14.36 28.80 -1.33
CA PRO A 353 -14.28 29.93 -0.40
C PRO A 353 -15.07 29.70 0.90
N GLY A 354 -14.35 29.57 2.01
CA GLY A 354 -14.95 29.34 3.33
C GLY A 354 -15.32 27.89 3.65
N ILE A 355 -14.83 26.90 2.88
CA ILE A 355 -14.96 25.46 3.17
C ILE A 355 -13.61 24.91 3.67
N SER A 356 -13.63 24.27 4.84
CA SER A 356 -12.49 23.52 5.40
C SER A 356 -12.81 22.02 5.50
N THR A 357 -11.82 21.19 5.80
CA THR A 357 -11.96 19.74 6.03
C THR A 357 -13.02 19.40 7.09
N TYR A 358 -13.26 20.28 8.06
CA TYR A 358 -14.32 20.10 9.07
C TYR A 358 -15.74 20.20 8.47
N ASN A 359 -15.89 20.88 7.33
CA ASN A 359 -17.17 21.21 6.71
C ASN A 359 -17.50 20.39 5.46
N THR A 360 -16.53 19.64 4.91
CA THR A 360 -16.71 18.83 3.69
C THR A 360 -17.51 17.54 3.91
N ALA A 361 -17.81 17.19 5.17
CA ALA A 361 -18.60 16.01 5.49
C ALA A 361 -20.01 16.10 4.86
N THR A 362 -20.37 15.08 4.08
CA THR A 362 -21.71 14.96 3.48
C THR A 362 -22.80 14.83 4.55
N VAL A 363 -22.51 14.10 5.63
CA VAL A 363 -23.32 14.06 6.86
C VAL A 363 -22.45 14.51 8.04
N GLU A 364 -22.87 15.56 8.76
CA GLU A 364 -22.12 16.17 9.89
C GLU A 364 -23.04 16.36 11.11
N HIS A 365 -22.46 16.31 12.30
CA HIS A 365 -23.14 16.61 13.57
C HIS A 365 -22.69 17.99 14.10
N PRO A 366 -23.34 19.10 13.70
CA PRO A 366 -22.95 20.42 14.15
C PRO A 366 -23.38 20.72 15.59
N SER A 367 -22.77 21.75 16.16
CA SER A 367 -23.03 22.24 17.52
C SER A 367 -24.44 22.82 17.72
N LYS A 368 -25.10 23.25 16.63
CA LYS A 368 -26.49 23.72 16.52
C LYS A 368 -26.99 23.57 15.08
N ALA A 369 -28.31 23.61 14.87
CA ALA A 369 -28.92 23.76 13.55
C ALA A 369 -28.37 24.98 12.76
N LYS A 370 -27.98 24.74 11.50
CA LYS A 370 -27.50 25.77 10.55
C LYS A 370 -28.58 26.09 9.52
N THR A 371 -29.24 27.24 9.64
CA THR A 371 -30.04 27.80 8.54
C THR A 371 -29.12 28.42 7.49
N LEU A 372 -28.93 27.72 6.37
CA LEU A 372 -28.37 28.30 5.15
C LEU A 372 -29.50 28.70 4.21
N ASN A 373 -29.52 29.96 3.78
CA ASN A 373 -30.36 30.40 2.68
C ASN A 373 -29.74 29.95 1.35
N HIS A 374 -30.44 29.14 0.56
CA HIS A 374 -30.02 28.80 -0.78
C HIS A 374 -30.17 29.99 -1.74
N HIS A 375 -29.08 30.40 -2.37
CA HIS A 375 -29.14 31.04 -3.69
C HIS A 375 -28.90 29.98 -4.76
N THR A 376 -29.98 29.54 -5.40
CA THR A 376 -29.95 28.56 -6.50
C THR A 376 -30.00 29.31 -7.83
N THR A 377 -28.93 29.25 -8.62
CA THR A 377 -28.92 29.80 -9.98
C THR A 377 -29.49 28.76 -10.95
N THR A 378 -30.77 28.87 -11.28
CA THR A 378 -31.45 27.98 -12.21
C THR A 378 -31.03 28.26 -13.66
N ILE A 379 -30.64 27.22 -14.40
CA ILE A 379 -30.72 27.19 -15.87
C ILE A 379 -31.75 26.14 -16.23
N MET A 380 -32.69 26.48 -17.12
CA MET A 380 -33.86 25.66 -17.42
C MET A 380 -33.60 24.68 -18.57
N ALA A 381 -34.26 23.53 -18.50
CA ALA A 381 -34.50 22.65 -19.64
C ALA A 381 -35.97 22.20 -19.59
N GLU A 382 -36.71 22.44 -20.67
CA GLU A 382 -38.13 22.07 -20.81
C GLU A 382 -38.31 20.72 -21.56
N PRO A 383 -39.48 20.07 -21.49
CA PRO A 383 -39.57 18.61 -21.51
C PRO A 383 -40.04 17.99 -22.84
N SER A 384 -39.98 16.66 -22.91
CA SER A 384 -40.78 15.84 -23.82
C SER A 384 -41.29 14.57 -23.11
N SER A 385 -42.36 13.94 -23.63
CA SER A 385 -43.22 12.97 -22.93
C SER A 385 -43.50 11.69 -23.75
N PRO A 386 -44.06 10.60 -23.16
CA PRO A 386 -43.75 9.22 -23.58
C PRO A 386 -44.94 8.34 -24.09
N ALA A 387 -44.67 7.02 -24.22
CA ALA A 387 -45.57 5.85 -24.34
C ALA A 387 -45.91 5.33 -25.78
N GLY A 388 -46.18 4.03 -26.00
CA GLY A 388 -46.00 2.86 -25.11
C GLY A 388 -46.81 1.58 -25.48
N SER A 389 -46.78 0.57 -24.57
CA SER A 389 -47.61 -0.68 -24.54
C SER A 389 -47.24 -1.83 -25.52
N THR A 390 -47.62 -3.11 -25.37
CA THR A 390 -48.62 -3.82 -24.49
C THR A 390 -48.12 -5.23 -23.99
N LYS A 391 -49.01 -6.06 -23.38
CA LYS A 391 -48.81 -7.36 -22.65
C LYS A 391 -49.86 -8.42 -23.14
N PRO A 392 -50.15 -9.59 -22.50
CA PRO A 392 -49.36 -10.75 -21.98
C PRO A 392 -50.00 -12.16 -22.32
N LEU A 393 -49.52 -13.31 -21.78
CA LEU A 393 -50.30 -14.37 -21.04
C LEU A 393 -49.58 -15.74 -20.80
N ASN A 394 -50.22 -16.66 -20.04
CA ASN A 394 -49.67 -17.84 -19.34
C ASN A 394 -50.30 -19.20 -19.78
N ASN A 395 -49.71 -20.37 -19.45
CA ASN A 395 -50.25 -21.37 -18.47
C ASN A 395 -49.61 -22.79 -18.45
N PHE A 396 -49.52 -23.39 -17.23
CA PHE A 396 -49.82 -24.79 -16.76
C PHE A 396 -49.55 -26.07 -17.63
N SER A 397 -49.29 -27.29 -17.11
CA SER A 397 -48.90 -27.83 -15.77
C SER A 397 -48.70 -29.39 -15.80
N GLN A 398 -48.43 -30.01 -14.64
CA GLN A 398 -48.59 -31.42 -14.21
C GLN A 398 -47.44 -32.47 -14.37
N ARG A 399 -47.44 -33.43 -13.43
CA ARG A 399 -46.65 -34.70 -13.33
C ARG A 399 -47.65 -35.90 -13.35
N PRO A 400 -47.29 -37.21 -13.44
CA PRO A 400 -46.72 -37.98 -12.29
C PRO A 400 -45.73 -39.14 -12.72
N PRO A 401 -45.64 -40.38 -12.15
CA PRO A 401 -44.33 -40.95 -11.71
C PRO A 401 -44.04 -42.46 -12.07
N LEU A 402 -43.21 -43.14 -11.25
CA LEU A 402 -42.71 -44.55 -11.28
C LEU A 402 -41.48 -44.85 -12.20
N SER A 403 -40.63 -45.87 -11.96
CA SER A 403 -40.12 -46.58 -10.74
C SER A 403 -38.98 -47.57 -11.12
N ILE A 404 -38.33 -48.26 -10.16
CA ILE A 404 -37.48 -49.49 -10.34
C ILE A 404 -36.12 -49.26 -11.05
N SER A 405 -34.96 -49.87 -10.71
CA SER A 405 -34.50 -50.66 -9.55
C SER A 405 -32.95 -50.56 -9.41
N LYS A 406 -32.39 -50.85 -8.24
CA LYS A 406 -30.94 -50.89 -7.97
C LYS A 406 -30.42 -52.34 -7.89
N SER A 407 -29.48 -52.73 -8.76
CA SER A 407 -28.38 -53.70 -8.45
C SER A 407 -27.50 -53.96 -9.68
N LYS A 408 -26.27 -53.39 -9.69
CA LYS A 408 -25.09 -53.87 -10.45
C LYS A 408 -23.82 -53.00 -10.25
N CYS A 409 -23.95 -51.70 -9.98
CA CYS A 409 -22.81 -50.77 -9.93
C CYS A 409 -21.78 -51.04 -8.83
N PHE A 410 -22.17 -51.68 -7.72
CA PHE A 410 -21.31 -51.83 -6.53
C PHE A 410 -20.10 -52.75 -6.75
N VAL A 411 -20.27 -53.83 -7.53
CA VAL A 411 -19.19 -54.80 -7.81
C VAL A 411 -18.12 -54.20 -8.72
N ILE A 412 -18.52 -53.37 -9.69
CA ILE A 412 -17.61 -52.74 -10.65
C ILE A 412 -16.68 -51.72 -9.95
N PHE A 413 -17.21 -50.98 -8.97
CA PHE A 413 -16.42 -49.99 -8.23
C PHE A 413 -15.27 -50.63 -7.43
N ILE A 414 -15.55 -51.73 -6.72
CA ILE A 414 -14.54 -52.46 -5.93
C ILE A 414 -13.44 -53.03 -6.83
N ALA A 415 -13.81 -53.57 -8.00
CA ALA A 415 -12.83 -54.09 -8.97
C ALA A 415 -11.87 -53.00 -9.48
N ILE A 416 -12.37 -51.78 -9.77
CA ILE A 416 -11.54 -50.66 -10.23
C ILE A 416 -10.57 -50.19 -9.14
N VAL A 417 -11.02 -50.08 -7.89
CA VAL A 417 -10.15 -49.67 -6.76
C VAL A 417 -9.03 -50.68 -6.52
N LEU A 418 -9.32 -51.98 -6.60
CA LEU A 418 -8.31 -53.04 -6.48
C LEU A 418 -7.34 -53.08 -7.67
N LEU A 419 -7.79 -52.74 -8.88
CA LEU A 419 -6.91 -52.66 -10.05
C LEU A 419 -5.93 -51.49 -9.93
N LEU A 420 -6.41 -50.32 -9.48
CA LEU A 420 -5.59 -49.12 -9.32
C LEU A 420 -4.53 -49.29 -8.23
N SER A 421 -4.85 -49.93 -7.10
CA SER A 421 -3.87 -50.19 -6.04
C SER A 421 -2.85 -51.27 -6.43
N LEU A 422 -3.19 -52.20 -7.32
CA LEU A 422 -2.22 -53.15 -7.88
C LEU A 422 -1.25 -52.44 -8.86
N VAL A 423 -1.75 -51.52 -9.68
CA VAL A 423 -0.95 -50.75 -10.64
C VAL A 423 0.03 -49.80 -9.94
N THR A 424 -0.36 -49.13 -8.85
CA THR A 424 0.57 -48.28 -8.10
C THR A 424 1.66 -49.11 -7.40
N LEU A 425 1.34 -50.30 -6.90
CA LEU A 425 2.34 -51.22 -6.33
C LEU A 425 3.35 -51.69 -7.40
N LEU A 426 2.86 -52.06 -8.58
CA LEU A 426 3.71 -52.48 -9.71
C LEU A 426 4.62 -51.35 -10.22
N LEU A 427 4.11 -50.12 -10.29
CA LEU A 427 4.92 -48.94 -10.63
C LEU A 427 6.01 -48.67 -9.57
N PHE A 428 5.69 -48.82 -8.28
CA PHE A 428 6.66 -48.62 -7.21
C PHE A 428 7.81 -49.64 -7.28
N PHE A 429 7.49 -50.93 -7.49
CA PHE A 429 8.51 -51.97 -7.63
C PHE A 429 9.31 -51.86 -8.94
N THR A 430 8.70 -51.49 -10.07
CA THR A 430 9.41 -51.35 -11.35
C THR A 430 10.27 -50.09 -11.44
N LEU A 431 9.97 -49.03 -10.69
CA LEU A 431 10.88 -47.89 -10.50
C LEU A 431 12.02 -48.23 -9.53
N SER A 432 11.72 -48.88 -8.40
CA SER A 432 12.72 -49.25 -7.38
C SER A 432 13.70 -50.33 -7.85
N SER A 433 13.35 -51.14 -8.86
CA SER A 433 14.26 -52.12 -9.45
C SER A 433 15.16 -51.56 -10.57
N LYS A 434 14.91 -50.34 -11.06
CA LYS A 434 15.59 -49.80 -12.27
C LYS A 434 16.79 -48.89 -11.99
N THR A 435 17.22 -48.82 -10.74
CA THR A 435 18.39 -48.02 -10.29
C THR A 435 19.65 -48.85 -10.06
N ASN A 436 19.63 -50.16 -10.30
CA ASN A 436 20.70 -51.10 -9.93
C ASN A 436 21.09 -52.13 -11.03
N GLU A 437 21.10 -51.75 -12.32
CA GLU A 437 21.99 -52.39 -13.32
C GLU A 437 22.02 -51.62 -14.66
N GLU A 438 23.05 -50.79 -14.86
CA GLU A 438 23.88 -50.72 -16.09
C GLU A 438 24.90 -49.57 -16.02
N LEU A 439 26.18 -49.93 -15.85
CA LEU A 439 27.37 -49.34 -16.52
C LEU A 439 28.67 -49.89 -15.91
N ARG A 440 29.03 -51.13 -16.29
CA ARG A 440 30.40 -51.65 -16.14
C ARG A 440 31.16 -51.50 -17.45
N TYR A 441 31.79 -50.36 -17.66
CA TYR A 441 32.92 -50.25 -18.60
C TYR A 441 33.98 -49.32 -18.02
N SER A 442 35.26 -49.69 -18.15
CA SER A 442 36.38 -49.02 -17.48
C SER A 442 37.37 -48.46 -18.49
N PRO A 443 37.65 -47.15 -18.42
CA PRO A 443 38.99 -46.61 -18.60
C PRO A 443 39.80 -46.84 -17.33
N GLN A 444 41.12 -47.04 -17.45
CA GLN A 444 42.01 -47.10 -16.30
C GLN A 444 42.44 -45.69 -15.85
N SER A 445 42.10 -45.30 -14.64
CA SER A 445 42.73 -44.21 -13.90
C SER A 445 42.92 -44.64 -12.44
N GLN A 446 44.05 -44.27 -11.83
CA GLN A 446 44.40 -44.72 -10.48
C GLN A 446 43.54 -44.03 -9.41
N PRO A 447 43.11 -44.73 -8.35
CA PRO A 447 42.36 -44.12 -7.26
C PRO A 447 43.29 -43.24 -6.40
N LEU A 448 42.96 -41.95 -6.30
CA LEU A 448 43.44 -41.09 -5.22
C LEU A 448 42.82 -41.53 -3.87
N PRO A 449 43.49 -41.33 -2.72
CA PRO A 449 42.98 -41.81 -1.44
C PRO A 449 41.66 -41.13 -1.03
N SER A 450 40.65 -41.93 -0.68
CA SER A 450 39.39 -41.44 -0.11
C SER A 450 39.65 -40.81 1.26
N MET A 451 39.51 -39.49 1.37
CA MET A 451 39.72 -38.78 2.64
C MET A 451 38.61 -39.10 3.66
N PRO A 452 38.94 -39.16 4.97
CA PRO A 452 37.96 -39.44 6.02
C PRO A 452 36.95 -38.28 6.15
N ALA A 453 35.69 -38.64 6.44
CA ALA A 453 34.55 -37.71 6.43
C ALA A 453 34.69 -36.46 7.33
N SER A 454 35.51 -36.53 8.40
CA SER A 454 35.82 -35.38 9.25
C SER A 454 36.63 -34.29 8.54
N ILE A 455 37.47 -34.66 7.56
CA ILE A 455 38.18 -33.70 6.70
C ILE A 455 37.20 -33.12 5.68
N THR A 456 36.36 -33.95 5.06
CA THR A 456 35.34 -33.52 4.08
C THR A 456 34.35 -32.52 4.68
N ALA A 457 33.87 -32.76 5.90
CA ALA A 457 33.00 -31.82 6.62
C ALA A 457 33.73 -30.50 6.92
N LYS A 458 35.02 -30.55 7.30
CA LYS A 458 35.84 -29.36 7.57
C LYS A 458 36.13 -28.56 6.30
N GLN A 459 36.44 -29.21 5.18
CA GLN A 459 36.62 -28.55 3.88
C GLN A 459 35.34 -27.85 3.43
N SER A 460 34.19 -28.52 3.55
CA SER A 460 32.89 -27.94 3.18
C SER A 460 32.55 -26.69 4.02
N GLN A 461 32.85 -26.71 5.33
CA GLN A 461 32.72 -25.54 6.21
C GLN A 461 33.67 -24.39 5.80
N THR A 462 34.91 -24.68 5.38
CA THR A 462 35.81 -23.64 4.84
C THR A 462 35.28 -23.03 3.54
N SER A 463 34.74 -23.85 2.61
CA SER A 463 34.11 -23.35 1.38
C SER A 463 32.89 -22.47 1.65
N ILE A 464 32.05 -22.83 2.63
CA ILE A 464 30.91 -22.01 3.06
C ILE A 464 31.38 -20.67 3.62
N HIS A 465 32.35 -20.67 4.55
CA HIS A 465 32.87 -19.44 5.15
C HIS A 465 33.46 -18.48 4.11
N LEU A 466 34.30 -18.99 3.19
CA LEU A 466 34.87 -18.18 2.09
C LEU A 466 33.75 -17.61 1.20
N ALA A 467 32.79 -18.44 0.79
CA ALA A 467 31.66 -17.98 -0.02
C ALA A 467 30.80 -16.93 0.71
N CYS A 468 30.57 -17.08 2.02
CA CYS A 468 29.76 -16.16 2.80
C CYS A 468 30.41 -14.77 3.00
N ASN A 469 31.74 -14.64 2.83
CA ASN A 469 32.41 -13.33 2.76
C ASN A 469 31.96 -12.49 1.54
N ALA A 470 31.34 -13.10 0.52
CA ALA A 470 30.67 -12.37 -0.56
C ALA A 470 29.42 -11.60 -0.10
N THR A 471 28.93 -11.79 1.12
CA THR A 471 27.58 -11.35 1.51
C THR A 471 27.58 -10.19 2.50
N ARG A 472 26.48 -9.44 2.54
CA ARG A 472 26.26 -8.39 3.56
C ARG A 472 25.82 -8.96 4.91
N HIS A 473 25.47 -10.25 4.98
CA HIS A 473 24.96 -10.92 6.18
C HIS A 473 25.67 -12.27 6.44
N PRO A 474 27.03 -12.31 6.52
CA PRO A 474 27.82 -13.54 6.53
C PRO A 474 27.42 -14.52 7.65
N GLN A 475 27.02 -14.01 8.82
CA GLN A 475 26.55 -14.85 9.93
C GLN A 475 25.28 -15.65 9.59
N THR A 476 24.32 -15.04 8.89
CA THR A 476 23.08 -15.71 8.47
C THR A 476 23.30 -16.65 7.27
N CYS A 477 24.28 -16.32 6.44
CA CYS A 477 24.76 -17.17 5.36
C CYS A 477 25.38 -18.45 5.91
N GLU A 478 26.37 -18.32 6.80
CA GLU A 478 27.05 -19.46 7.43
C GLU A 478 26.08 -20.33 8.25
N SER A 479 25.17 -19.72 9.02
CA SER A 479 24.25 -20.47 9.87
C SER A 479 23.25 -21.32 9.07
N SER A 480 22.81 -20.83 7.89
CA SER A 480 21.81 -21.52 7.08
C SER A 480 22.41 -22.50 6.06
N LEU A 481 23.62 -22.23 5.56
CA LEU A 481 24.38 -23.17 4.72
C LEU A 481 25.11 -24.25 5.53
N GLY A 482 25.42 -23.97 6.80
CA GLY A 482 26.02 -24.93 7.73
C GLY A 482 25.06 -26.03 8.23
N GLU A 483 23.77 -25.97 7.89
CA GLU A 483 22.79 -27.01 8.24
C GLU A 483 23.08 -28.35 7.55
N ALA A 484 22.81 -29.44 8.25
CA ALA A 484 23.21 -30.77 7.81
C ALA A 484 22.51 -31.20 6.50
N ASN A 485 23.33 -31.52 5.50
CA ASN A 485 22.94 -31.92 4.13
C ASN A 485 22.38 -30.79 3.24
N VAL A 486 22.50 -29.51 3.62
CA VAL A 486 22.15 -28.39 2.73
C VAL A 486 23.20 -28.23 1.63
N VAL A 487 24.48 -28.14 2.00
CA VAL A 487 25.61 -28.03 1.07
C VAL A 487 26.24 -29.41 0.84
N PRO A 488 26.52 -29.82 -0.41
CA PRO A 488 27.15 -31.12 -0.68
C PRO A 488 28.62 -31.16 -0.18
N PRO A 489 29.13 -32.34 0.20
CA PRO A 489 30.52 -32.51 0.63
C PRO A 489 31.52 -32.12 -0.46
N ASN A 490 32.49 -31.27 -0.11
CA ASN A 490 33.48 -30.66 -1.02
C ASN A 490 32.82 -29.92 -2.21
N PRO A 491 32.03 -28.87 -1.93
CA PRO A 491 31.22 -28.19 -2.94
C PRO A 491 32.08 -27.34 -3.90
N THR A 492 31.65 -27.24 -5.16
CA THR A 492 32.10 -26.14 -6.03
C THR A 492 31.46 -24.82 -5.58
N PRO A 493 32.05 -23.65 -5.90
CA PRO A 493 31.45 -22.36 -5.57
C PRO A 493 30.02 -22.20 -6.14
N LEU A 494 29.79 -22.71 -7.35
CA LEU A 494 28.46 -22.78 -7.98
C LEU A 494 27.46 -23.61 -7.16
N GLN A 495 27.89 -24.74 -6.58
CA GLN A 495 27.05 -25.56 -5.70
C GLN A 495 26.72 -24.86 -4.37
N VAL A 496 27.62 -24.01 -3.84
CA VAL A 496 27.31 -23.18 -2.66
C VAL A 496 26.22 -22.16 -2.99
N ILE A 497 26.28 -21.52 -4.17
CA ILE A 497 25.25 -20.59 -4.65
C ILE A 497 23.91 -21.31 -4.84
N GLN A 498 23.90 -22.47 -5.50
CA GLN A 498 22.70 -23.30 -5.66
C GLN A 498 22.10 -23.70 -4.30
N SER A 499 22.94 -23.99 -3.31
CA SER A 499 22.50 -24.29 -1.94
C SER A 499 21.86 -23.05 -1.27
N ALA A 500 22.42 -21.86 -1.47
CA ALA A 500 21.85 -20.61 -0.95
C ALA A 500 20.51 -20.26 -1.63
N ILE A 501 20.38 -20.49 -2.94
CA ILE A 501 19.13 -20.35 -3.68
C ILE A 501 18.08 -21.35 -3.17
N PHE A 502 18.47 -22.60 -2.90
CA PHE A 502 17.61 -23.62 -2.31
C PHE A 502 17.11 -23.21 -0.91
N VAL A 503 18.00 -22.72 -0.04
CA VAL A 503 17.64 -22.20 1.29
C VAL A 503 16.64 -21.05 1.21
N SER A 504 16.86 -20.09 0.29
CA SER A 504 15.89 -19.00 0.02
C SER A 504 14.53 -19.55 -0.42
N SER A 505 14.49 -20.50 -1.37
CA SER A 505 13.25 -21.12 -1.87
C SER A 505 12.46 -21.88 -0.79
N GLN A 506 13.16 -22.60 0.12
CA GLN A 506 12.51 -23.31 1.24
C GLN A 506 11.95 -22.36 2.30
N ASN A 507 12.64 -21.25 2.56
CA ASN A 507 12.12 -20.19 3.42
C ASN A 507 10.94 -19.45 2.74
N LEU A 508 10.93 -19.31 1.41
CA LEU A 508 9.81 -18.73 0.68
C LEU A 508 8.52 -19.56 0.83
N GLU A 509 8.58 -20.89 0.70
CA GLU A 509 7.41 -21.76 0.99
C GLU A 509 6.97 -21.65 2.45
N THR A 510 7.93 -21.54 3.38
CA THR A 510 7.63 -21.35 4.80
C THR A 510 6.90 -20.01 5.05
N SER A 511 7.34 -18.92 4.41
CA SER A 511 6.63 -17.63 4.40
C SER A 511 5.20 -17.78 3.89
N LYS A 512 4.99 -18.48 2.76
CA LYS A 512 3.65 -18.72 2.21
C LYS A 512 2.76 -19.52 3.18
N SER A 513 3.30 -20.47 3.93
CA SER A 513 2.58 -21.19 5.00
C SER A 513 2.18 -20.28 6.17
N ILE A 514 3.11 -19.43 6.63
CA ILE A 514 2.89 -18.44 7.69
C ILE A 514 1.81 -17.42 7.27
N LEU A 515 1.85 -16.94 6.02
CA LEU A 515 0.88 -15.99 5.48
C LEU A 515 -0.53 -16.56 5.36
N ASN A 516 -0.68 -17.82 4.94
CA ASN A 516 -1.98 -18.50 4.97
C ASN A 516 -2.51 -18.61 6.42
N SER A 517 -1.63 -18.87 7.38
CA SER A 517 -1.98 -18.89 8.81
C SER A 517 -2.37 -17.51 9.36
N LEU A 518 -1.72 -16.44 8.88
CA LEU A 518 -2.09 -15.05 9.18
C LEU A 518 -3.46 -14.68 8.59
N ILE A 519 -3.73 -15.05 7.33
CA ILE A 519 -5.03 -14.83 6.66
C ILE A 519 -6.16 -15.54 7.40
N ALA A 520 -5.92 -16.75 7.90
CA ALA A 520 -6.90 -17.53 8.64
C ALA A 520 -7.16 -17.03 10.08
N SER A 521 -6.26 -16.22 10.65
CA SER A 521 -6.33 -15.75 12.04
C SER A 521 -6.61 -14.26 12.21
N THR A 522 -6.35 -13.42 11.20
CA THR A 522 -6.58 -11.98 11.26
C THR A 522 -8.03 -11.60 10.94
N THR A 523 -8.62 -10.74 11.79
CA THR A 523 -9.94 -10.12 11.55
C THR A 523 -9.85 -8.73 10.92
N ASN A 524 -8.64 -8.19 10.70
CA ASN A 524 -8.44 -6.89 10.08
C ASN A 524 -8.38 -7.06 8.54
N PRO A 525 -9.37 -6.52 7.78
CA PRO A 525 -9.47 -6.74 6.34
C PRO A 525 -8.28 -6.18 5.55
N ASN A 526 -7.66 -5.07 6.01
CA ASN A 526 -6.48 -4.51 5.33
C ASN A 526 -5.28 -5.46 5.43
N ILE A 527 -5.12 -6.14 6.58
CA ILE A 527 -4.09 -7.16 6.78
C ILE A 527 -4.44 -8.43 5.99
N THR A 528 -5.72 -8.83 5.93
CA THR A 528 -6.17 -9.94 5.08
C THR A 528 -5.85 -9.69 3.60
N THR A 529 -6.12 -8.49 3.09
CA THR A 529 -5.84 -8.11 1.69
C THR A 529 -4.33 -8.02 1.44
N ALA A 530 -3.57 -7.34 2.28
CA ALA A 530 -2.12 -7.25 2.14
C ALA A 530 -1.41 -8.61 2.20
N ALA A 531 -1.88 -9.53 3.05
CA ALA A 531 -1.33 -10.89 3.12
C ALA A 531 -1.68 -11.73 1.86
N LYS A 532 -2.85 -11.51 1.24
CA LYS A 532 -3.21 -12.15 -0.04
C LYS A 532 -2.35 -11.62 -1.20
N ILE A 533 -2.17 -10.31 -1.30
CA ILE A 533 -1.30 -9.68 -2.31
C ILE A 533 0.15 -10.14 -2.10
N CYS A 534 0.61 -10.24 -0.84
CA CYS A 534 1.91 -10.83 -0.53
C CYS A 534 2.04 -12.29 -1.02
N LEU A 535 1.04 -13.15 -0.79
CA LEU A 535 1.06 -14.53 -1.31
C LEU A 535 1.19 -14.59 -2.84
N GLU A 536 0.51 -13.69 -3.54
CA GLU A 536 0.58 -13.58 -5.00
C GLU A 536 1.99 -13.19 -5.47
N VAL A 537 2.58 -12.11 -4.93
CA VAL A 537 3.93 -11.67 -5.33
C VAL A 537 5.03 -12.63 -4.86
N LEU A 538 4.84 -13.37 -3.76
CA LEU A 538 5.76 -14.47 -3.41
C LEU A 538 5.65 -15.64 -4.39
N GLY A 539 4.52 -15.86 -5.06
CA GLY A 539 4.41 -16.77 -6.20
C GLY A 539 5.28 -16.33 -7.37
N TYR A 540 5.26 -15.04 -7.72
CA TYR A 540 6.16 -14.48 -8.74
C TYR A 540 7.64 -14.57 -8.31
N SER A 541 7.94 -14.29 -7.03
CA SER A 541 9.29 -14.45 -6.45
C SER A 541 9.80 -15.89 -6.61
N GLN A 542 8.97 -16.89 -6.27
CA GLN A 542 9.30 -18.31 -6.41
C GLN A 542 9.66 -18.69 -7.85
N TYR A 543 8.83 -18.28 -8.82
CA TYR A 543 9.11 -18.55 -10.23
C TYR A 543 10.45 -17.93 -10.67
N ARG A 544 10.72 -16.67 -10.31
CA ARG A 544 11.96 -15.99 -10.69
C ARG A 544 13.20 -16.60 -10.02
N ILE A 545 13.10 -17.02 -8.76
CA ILE A 545 14.18 -17.71 -8.03
C ILE A 545 14.46 -19.09 -8.66
N SER A 546 13.42 -19.86 -9.00
CA SER A 546 13.59 -21.14 -9.71
C SER A 546 14.19 -20.94 -11.11
N SER A 547 13.77 -19.89 -11.83
CA SER A 547 14.32 -19.54 -13.14
C SER A 547 15.80 -19.14 -13.02
N ALA A 548 16.16 -18.35 -12.01
CA ALA A 548 17.54 -17.93 -11.76
C ALA A 548 18.46 -19.13 -11.48
N ASN A 549 18.00 -20.10 -10.68
CA ASN A 549 18.74 -21.34 -10.47
C ASN A 549 18.99 -22.10 -11.79
N ASN A 550 18.01 -22.12 -12.70
CA ASN A 550 18.13 -22.81 -13.98
C ASN A 550 19.10 -22.11 -14.93
N SER A 551 19.00 -20.78 -15.14
CA SER A 551 19.97 -20.05 -15.97
C SER A 551 21.40 -20.10 -15.40
N LEU A 552 21.54 -20.15 -14.07
CA LEU A 552 22.84 -20.38 -13.42
C LEU A 552 23.44 -21.77 -13.71
N THR A 553 22.66 -22.79 -14.10
CA THR A 553 23.21 -24.07 -14.57
C THR A 553 23.59 -24.08 -16.05
N LEU A 554 23.18 -23.05 -16.81
CA LEU A 554 23.43 -22.91 -18.25
C LEU A 554 24.62 -22.00 -18.59
N GLY A 555 25.19 -21.29 -17.61
CA GLY A 555 26.19 -20.24 -17.85
C GLY A 555 25.54 -18.94 -18.35
N GLU A 556 24.38 -18.60 -17.79
CA GLU A 556 23.64 -17.36 -18.08
C GLU A 556 23.57 -16.47 -16.82
N GLU A 557 24.73 -16.13 -16.24
CA GLU A 557 24.85 -15.41 -14.96
C GLU A 557 24.05 -14.11 -14.94
N LYS A 558 24.01 -13.36 -16.06
CA LYS A 558 23.25 -12.11 -16.18
C LYS A 558 21.73 -12.34 -16.11
N ASN A 559 21.20 -13.37 -16.77
CA ASN A 559 19.78 -13.76 -16.63
C ASN A 559 19.46 -14.16 -15.19
N ALA A 560 20.34 -14.97 -14.60
CA ALA A 560 20.19 -15.41 -13.22
C ALA A 560 20.21 -14.22 -12.23
N ARG A 561 21.17 -13.29 -12.36
CA ARG A 561 21.24 -12.04 -11.56
C ARG A 561 19.98 -11.18 -11.75
N ALA A 562 19.47 -11.01 -12.97
CA ALA A 562 18.28 -10.22 -13.26
C ALA A 562 17.01 -10.82 -12.62
N TRP A 563 16.80 -12.13 -12.77
CA TRP A 563 15.63 -12.80 -12.20
C TRP A 563 15.70 -12.92 -10.68
N MET A 564 16.88 -13.20 -10.11
CA MET A 564 17.08 -13.22 -8.66
C MET A 564 16.90 -11.81 -8.04
N SER A 565 17.32 -10.75 -8.75
CA SER A 565 17.03 -9.37 -8.37
C SER A 565 15.52 -9.07 -8.30
N ALA A 566 14.74 -9.58 -9.26
CA ALA A 566 13.28 -9.46 -9.23
C ALA A 566 12.64 -10.29 -8.12
N GLY A 567 13.14 -11.51 -7.89
CA GLY A 567 12.74 -12.36 -6.76
C GLY A 567 12.88 -11.65 -5.41
N LEU A 568 13.99 -10.94 -5.21
CA LEU A 568 14.26 -10.11 -4.03
C LEU A 568 13.33 -8.87 -3.95
N SER A 569 13.00 -8.23 -5.08
CA SER A 569 12.01 -7.12 -5.10
C SER A 569 10.65 -7.58 -4.60
N TYR A 570 10.08 -8.65 -5.16
CA TYR A 570 8.76 -9.14 -4.76
C TYR A 570 8.65 -9.52 -3.26
N GLN A 571 9.75 -9.99 -2.65
CA GLN A 571 9.82 -10.22 -1.19
C GLN A 571 9.78 -8.90 -0.40
N ASN A 572 10.52 -7.89 -0.85
CA ASN A 572 10.48 -6.54 -0.29
C ASN A 572 9.11 -5.87 -0.48
N ASP A 573 8.41 -6.14 -1.57
CA ASP A 573 7.07 -5.60 -1.86
C ASP A 573 6.00 -6.26 -0.97
N CYS A 574 6.07 -7.59 -0.78
CA CYS A 574 5.28 -8.29 0.23
C CYS A 574 5.52 -7.69 1.64
N TYR A 575 6.78 -7.60 2.06
CA TYR A 575 7.17 -7.08 3.38
C TYR A 575 6.68 -5.64 3.58
N GLY A 576 7.00 -4.75 2.63
CA GLY A 576 6.59 -3.35 2.68
C GLY A 576 5.07 -3.15 2.63
N GLY A 577 4.36 -3.94 1.82
CA GLY A 577 2.90 -3.93 1.76
C GLY A 577 2.24 -4.37 3.07
N LEU A 578 2.81 -5.37 3.74
CA LEU A 578 2.37 -5.81 5.07
C LEU A 578 2.70 -4.79 6.16
N VAL A 579 3.91 -4.21 6.19
CA VAL A 579 4.29 -3.13 7.14
C VAL A 579 3.33 -1.94 6.99
N TYR A 580 3.04 -1.51 5.76
CA TYR A 580 2.15 -0.38 5.49
C TYR A 580 0.72 -0.64 5.98
N ASN A 581 0.15 -1.82 5.69
CA ASN A 581 -1.23 -2.16 6.07
C ASN A 581 -1.39 -2.62 7.53
N ALA A 582 -0.33 -3.09 8.16
CA ALA A 582 -0.30 -3.38 9.60
C ALA A 582 -0.16 -2.10 10.44
N GLY A 583 0.59 -1.09 9.95
CA GLY A 583 0.83 0.16 10.67
C GLY A 583 1.45 -0.09 12.06
N ASN A 584 0.78 0.38 13.11
CA ASN A 584 1.20 0.19 14.50
C ASN A 584 0.64 -1.09 15.16
N SER A 585 0.28 -2.12 14.37
CA SER A 585 -0.25 -3.39 14.89
C SER A 585 0.71 -4.06 15.87
N THR A 586 0.23 -4.38 17.07
CA THR A 586 0.96 -5.19 18.07
C THR A 586 0.62 -6.68 17.96
N SER A 587 -0.08 -7.10 16.90
CA SER A 587 -0.49 -8.48 16.68
C SER A 587 0.72 -9.40 16.54
N LYS A 588 0.87 -10.34 17.49
CA LYS A 588 1.98 -11.30 17.52
C LYS A 588 2.16 -12.05 16.17
N PRO A 589 1.12 -12.66 15.57
CA PRO A 589 1.24 -13.29 14.25
C PRO A 589 1.73 -12.36 13.13
N VAL A 590 1.37 -11.07 13.16
CA VAL A 590 1.84 -10.09 12.16
C VAL A 590 3.34 -9.84 12.35
N ASN A 591 3.79 -9.62 13.59
CA ASN A 591 5.20 -9.35 13.89
C ASN A 591 6.09 -10.57 13.62
N GLU A 592 5.61 -11.80 13.92
CA GLU A 592 6.30 -13.04 13.56
C GLU A 592 6.37 -13.23 12.04
N THR A 593 5.31 -12.88 11.30
CA THR A 593 5.32 -12.91 9.82
C THR A 593 6.33 -11.90 9.25
N LEU A 594 6.35 -10.67 9.77
CA LEU A 594 7.26 -9.61 9.31
C LEU A 594 8.73 -9.96 9.55
N LEU A 595 9.09 -10.46 10.74
CA LEU A 595 10.45 -10.91 11.06
C LEU A 595 10.90 -12.08 10.16
N PHE A 596 9.98 -12.99 9.84
CA PHE A 596 10.29 -14.12 8.96
C PHE A 596 10.48 -13.69 7.49
N LEU A 597 9.70 -12.71 7.02
CA LEU A 597 9.87 -12.10 5.70
C LEU A 597 11.18 -11.30 5.59
N GLU A 598 11.57 -10.58 6.65
CA GLU A 598 12.87 -9.88 6.72
C GLU A 598 14.04 -10.87 6.65
N SER A 599 13.94 -12.02 7.33
CA SER A 599 14.90 -13.13 7.22
C SER A 599 14.99 -13.69 5.79
N LEU A 600 13.85 -13.92 5.13
CA LEU A 600 13.79 -14.39 3.74
C LEU A 600 14.47 -13.40 2.76
N VAL A 601 14.25 -12.09 2.94
CA VAL A 601 14.93 -11.04 2.16
C VAL A 601 16.46 -11.13 2.34
N GLY A 602 16.94 -11.34 3.58
CA GLY A 602 18.36 -11.55 3.88
C GLY A 602 18.95 -12.81 3.23
N LEU A 603 18.25 -13.93 3.25
CA LEU A 603 18.70 -15.18 2.61
C LEU A 603 18.79 -15.04 1.08
N THR A 604 17.81 -14.37 0.47
CA THR A 604 17.80 -14.09 -0.98
C THR A 604 18.90 -13.07 -1.36
N SER A 605 19.16 -12.07 -0.51
CA SER A 605 20.30 -11.14 -0.64
C SER A 605 21.65 -11.87 -0.60
N ASN A 606 21.84 -12.81 0.32
CA ASN A 606 23.07 -13.60 0.44
C ASN A 606 23.37 -14.37 -0.86
N ALA A 607 22.38 -15.09 -1.39
CA ALA A 607 22.52 -15.83 -2.64
C ALA A 607 22.82 -14.89 -3.84
N LEU A 608 22.09 -13.78 -3.98
CA LEU A 608 22.34 -12.78 -5.03
C LEU A 608 23.74 -12.16 -4.91
N SER A 609 24.23 -11.91 -3.69
CA SER A 609 25.57 -11.36 -3.44
C SER A 609 26.69 -12.32 -3.86
N MET A 610 26.53 -13.63 -3.63
CA MET A 610 27.46 -14.64 -4.14
C MET A 610 27.45 -14.70 -5.66
N MET A 611 26.28 -14.57 -6.30
CA MET A 611 26.18 -14.54 -7.77
C MET A 611 26.98 -13.37 -8.37
N VAL A 612 26.96 -12.20 -7.73
CA VAL A 612 27.81 -11.06 -8.14
C VAL A 612 29.30 -11.38 -7.97
N SER A 613 29.72 -12.01 -6.86
CA SER A 613 31.12 -12.41 -6.69
C SER A 613 31.56 -13.52 -7.67
N TYR A 614 30.67 -14.42 -8.07
CA TYR A 614 30.95 -15.44 -9.08
C TYR A 614 31.11 -14.85 -10.49
N ASP A 615 30.25 -13.89 -10.86
CA ASP A 615 30.33 -13.16 -12.13
C ASP A 615 31.68 -12.39 -12.26
N LEU A 616 32.21 -11.87 -11.14
CA LEU A 616 33.44 -11.08 -11.10
C LEU A 616 34.75 -11.87 -10.87
N PHE A 617 34.70 -12.99 -10.13
CA PHE A 617 35.90 -13.72 -9.68
C PHE A 617 35.84 -15.23 -9.98
N GLY A 618 34.76 -15.71 -10.61
CA GLY A 618 34.54 -17.12 -10.90
C GLY A 618 34.72 -17.99 -9.66
N ASN A 619 35.56 -19.02 -9.79
CA ASN A 619 35.80 -19.99 -8.72
C ASN A 619 36.73 -19.49 -7.60
N GLU A 620 37.30 -18.29 -7.67
CA GLU A 620 38.24 -17.76 -6.69
C GLU A 620 37.53 -17.22 -5.43
N THR A 621 36.98 -18.13 -4.61
CA THR A 621 36.24 -17.77 -3.37
C THR A 621 37.05 -17.02 -2.32
N GLU A 622 38.38 -16.94 -2.44
CA GLU A 622 39.23 -16.08 -1.60
C GLU A 622 39.20 -14.60 -2.05
N SER A 623 38.85 -14.33 -3.32
CA SER A 623 38.69 -13.00 -3.92
C SER A 623 37.27 -12.42 -3.77
N TRP A 624 36.31 -13.27 -3.38
CA TRP A 624 34.89 -12.93 -3.20
C TRP A 624 34.69 -11.91 -2.06
N ARG A 625 33.80 -10.94 -2.27
CA ARG A 625 33.58 -9.81 -1.34
C ARG A 625 32.18 -9.20 -1.48
N PRO A 626 31.70 -8.41 -0.48
CA PRO A 626 30.37 -7.82 -0.53
C PRO A 626 30.15 -6.95 -1.78
N PRO A 627 28.95 -6.96 -2.39
CA PRO A 627 28.67 -6.22 -3.62
C PRO A 627 28.89 -4.72 -3.44
N GLN A 628 29.67 -4.16 -4.36
CA GLN A 628 30.06 -2.76 -4.39
C GLN A 628 29.14 -1.95 -5.31
N THR A 629 29.04 -0.64 -5.08
CA THR A 629 28.32 0.30 -5.95
C THR A 629 29.27 1.21 -6.72
N GLU A 630 28.70 2.01 -7.61
CA GLU A 630 29.40 3.07 -8.34
C GLU A 630 29.98 4.17 -7.43
N ARG A 631 29.53 4.28 -6.17
CA ARG A 631 30.19 5.13 -5.15
C ARG A 631 31.47 4.50 -4.59
N ASP A 632 31.54 3.18 -4.56
CA ASP A 632 32.67 2.41 -4.06
C ASP A 632 33.73 2.17 -5.15
N GLY A 633 33.56 2.80 -6.32
CA GLY A 633 34.42 2.67 -7.49
C GLY A 633 34.14 1.44 -8.36
N PHE A 634 33.05 0.70 -8.11
CA PHE A 634 32.68 -0.47 -8.91
C PHE A 634 31.82 -0.09 -10.12
N TRP A 635 32.14 -0.68 -11.27
CA TRP A 635 31.40 -0.54 -12.52
C TRP A 635 31.34 -1.92 -13.17
N GLU A 636 30.18 -2.30 -13.72
CA GLU A 636 30.07 -3.56 -14.48
C GLU A 636 30.89 -3.43 -15.78
N ASP A 637 31.66 -4.46 -16.11
CA ASP A 637 32.57 -4.47 -17.25
C ASP A 637 31.83 -4.21 -18.58
N SER A 638 32.17 -3.08 -19.21
CA SER A 638 31.69 -2.74 -20.55
C SER A 638 32.68 -3.26 -21.60
N ALA A 639 32.24 -4.20 -22.45
CA ALA A 639 33.05 -4.68 -23.56
C ALA A 639 33.44 -3.52 -24.49
N LEU A 640 34.74 -3.24 -24.64
CA LEU A 640 35.26 -2.01 -25.26
C LEU A 640 34.81 -1.77 -26.72
N ASP A 641 34.45 -2.83 -27.46
CA ASP A 641 33.92 -2.70 -28.82
C ASP A 641 32.44 -2.23 -28.87
N SER A 642 31.69 -2.32 -27.77
CA SER A 642 30.29 -1.85 -27.69
C SER A 642 30.14 -0.32 -27.75
N VAL A 643 31.24 0.42 -27.60
CA VAL A 643 31.28 1.88 -27.39
C VAL A 643 30.96 2.70 -28.67
N ARG A 644 30.86 2.07 -29.84
CA ARG A 644 30.79 2.77 -31.15
C ARG A 644 29.42 2.76 -31.84
N GLY A 645 28.35 3.11 -31.12
CA GLY A 645 27.09 3.51 -31.75
C GLY A 645 25.90 3.67 -30.81
N VAL A 646 24.97 4.55 -31.18
CA VAL A 646 23.61 4.57 -30.58
C VAL A 646 22.91 3.26 -30.95
N PHE A 647 22.34 2.57 -29.95
CA PHE A 647 21.60 1.33 -30.17
C PHE A 647 20.36 1.59 -31.05
N ARG A 648 20.19 0.78 -32.11
CA ARG A 648 19.15 0.97 -33.13
C ARG A 648 18.04 -0.07 -33.11
N GLY A 649 18.09 -1.03 -32.19
CA GLY A 649 17.02 -2.01 -32.05
C GLY A 649 15.70 -1.39 -31.62
N GLY A 650 14.62 -2.16 -31.72
CA GLY A 650 13.31 -1.69 -31.29
C GLY A 650 12.18 -2.69 -31.52
N PHE A 651 10.98 -2.13 -31.58
CA PHE A 651 9.75 -2.85 -31.88
C PHE A 651 9.75 -3.33 -33.35
N PRO A 652 9.45 -4.63 -33.63
CA PRO A 652 9.51 -5.17 -34.99
C PRO A 652 8.51 -4.51 -35.95
N SER A 653 8.93 -4.19 -37.18
CA SER A 653 8.00 -3.72 -38.21
C SER A 653 7.13 -4.86 -38.78
N LYS A 654 6.02 -4.49 -39.43
CA LYS A 654 5.17 -5.39 -40.25
C LYS A 654 4.63 -6.63 -39.51
N LEU A 655 4.38 -6.51 -38.20
CA LEU A 655 3.65 -7.54 -37.45
C LEU A 655 2.24 -7.76 -38.04
N THR A 656 1.85 -9.02 -38.17
CA THR A 656 0.49 -9.42 -38.57
C THR A 656 -0.33 -9.69 -37.32
N ALA A 657 -1.58 -9.21 -37.27
CA ALA A 657 -2.47 -9.40 -36.12
C ALA A 657 -2.98 -10.84 -36.01
N ASP A 658 -2.91 -11.42 -34.80
CA ASP A 658 -3.64 -12.62 -34.40
C ASP A 658 -5.09 -12.30 -33.99
N ALA A 659 -5.28 -11.12 -33.40
CA ALA A 659 -6.54 -10.63 -32.87
C ALA A 659 -6.70 -9.13 -33.15
N THR A 660 -7.94 -8.67 -33.33
CA THR A 660 -8.25 -7.24 -33.49
C THR A 660 -9.31 -6.83 -32.47
N VAL A 661 -9.11 -5.69 -31.81
CA VAL A 661 -10.06 -5.06 -30.89
C VAL A 661 -10.68 -3.86 -31.61
N CYS A 662 -12.00 -3.67 -31.50
CA CYS A 662 -12.68 -2.50 -32.06
C CYS A 662 -13.85 -2.05 -31.17
N LYS A 663 -14.16 -0.75 -31.18
CA LYS A 663 -15.26 -0.16 -30.41
C LYS A 663 -16.63 -0.21 -31.12
N ASP A 664 -16.67 -0.59 -32.40
CA ASP A 664 -17.85 -0.43 -33.27
C ASP A 664 -18.06 -1.67 -34.17
N GLU A 665 -18.78 -2.67 -33.65
CA GLU A 665 -19.08 -3.95 -34.32
C GLU A 665 -19.76 -3.80 -35.69
N SER A 666 -20.37 -2.64 -35.98
CA SER A 666 -21.18 -2.42 -37.18
C SER A 666 -20.41 -2.48 -38.51
N LYS A 667 -19.07 -2.49 -38.46
CA LYS A 667 -18.17 -2.41 -39.63
C LYS A 667 -17.23 -3.60 -39.80
N ASP A 668 -16.92 -4.34 -38.73
CA ASP A 668 -15.87 -5.36 -38.71
C ASP A 668 -16.36 -6.67 -38.04
N ASN A 669 -16.89 -7.60 -38.84
CA ASN A 669 -17.25 -8.93 -38.38
C ASN A 669 -16.00 -9.71 -37.91
N GLY A 670 -15.88 -9.95 -36.60
CA GLY A 670 -14.85 -10.84 -36.02
C GLY A 670 -13.86 -10.18 -35.06
N CYS A 671 -14.04 -8.90 -34.70
CA CYS A 671 -13.20 -8.23 -33.68
C CYS A 671 -13.71 -8.49 -32.24
N TYR A 672 -12.81 -8.36 -31.26
CA TYR A 672 -13.13 -8.29 -29.82
C TYR A 672 -13.61 -6.89 -29.43
N LYS A 673 -14.38 -6.77 -28.33
CA LYS A 673 -14.91 -5.48 -27.85
C LYS A 673 -13.95 -4.79 -26.89
N THR A 674 -13.20 -5.60 -26.13
CA THR A 674 -12.24 -5.16 -25.11
C THR A 674 -10.84 -5.72 -25.38
N VAL A 675 -9.84 -5.02 -24.88
CA VAL A 675 -8.44 -5.46 -24.91
C VAL A 675 -8.27 -6.70 -24.03
N GLN A 676 -8.95 -6.77 -22.88
CA GLN A 676 -8.91 -7.92 -22.00
C GLN A 676 -9.45 -9.21 -22.65
N GLU A 677 -10.51 -9.15 -23.46
CA GLU A 677 -10.99 -10.32 -24.20
C GLU A 677 -9.93 -10.86 -25.18
N ALA A 678 -9.23 -9.97 -25.90
CA ALA A 678 -8.16 -10.36 -26.81
C ALA A 678 -6.93 -10.92 -26.07
N VAL A 679 -6.59 -10.37 -24.89
CA VAL A 679 -5.55 -10.93 -23.99
C VAL A 679 -5.95 -12.32 -23.47
N ASN A 680 -7.21 -12.52 -23.11
CA ASN A 680 -7.70 -13.81 -22.63
C ASN A 680 -7.62 -14.88 -23.73
N ALA A 681 -7.84 -14.50 -24.99
CA ALA A 681 -7.75 -15.35 -26.18
C ALA A 681 -6.31 -15.69 -26.62
N ALA A 682 -5.30 -14.97 -26.13
CA ALA A 682 -3.90 -15.30 -26.39
C ALA A 682 -3.53 -16.67 -25.79
N PRO A 683 -2.71 -17.51 -26.46
CA PRO A 683 -2.33 -18.82 -25.95
C PRO A 683 -1.38 -18.72 -24.73
N ASP A 684 -1.61 -19.55 -23.72
CA ASP A 684 -0.76 -19.62 -22.53
C ASP A 684 0.62 -20.22 -22.86
N ASN A 685 1.67 -19.65 -22.26
CA ASN A 685 3.07 -20.06 -22.34
C ASN A 685 3.61 -20.23 -23.78
N ALA A 686 3.21 -19.32 -24.68
CA ALA A 686 3.70 -19.27 -26.05
C ALA A 686 5.19 -18.88 -26.14
N MET A 687 6.09 -19.87 -26.09
CA MET A 687 7.54 -19.65 -26.11
C MET A 687 8.07 -19.16 -27.48
N ASN A 688 7.54 -19.69 -28.59
CA ASN A 688 8.16 -19.57 -29.92
C ASN A 688 7.40 -18.65 -30.90
N ARG A 689 6.39 -17.90 -30.43
CA ARG A 689 5.66 -16.93 -31.26
C ARG A 689 5.16 -15.75 -30.44
N ARG A 690 5.07 -14.59 -31.09
CA ARG A 690 4.28 -13.45 -30.58
C ARG A 690 2.79 -13.73 -30.79
N PHE A 691 1.94 -13.14 -29.94
CA PHE A 691 0.50 -13.04 -30.15
C PHE A 691 0.11 -11.57 -30.30
N VAL A 692 -0.25 -11.14 -31.50
CA VAL A 692 -0.38 -9.72 -31.84
C VAL A 692 -1.83 -9.28 -31.77
N ILE A 693 -2.13 -8.38 -30.83
CA ILE A 693 -3.42 -7.75 -30.62
C ILE A 693 -3.38 -6.35 -31.26
N HIS A 694 -4.07 -6.20 -32.39
CA HIS A 694 -4.27 -4.90 -33.04
C HIS A 694 -5.44 -4.16 -32.37
N ILE A 695 -5.16 -3.04 -31.72
CA ILE A 695 -6.13 -2.21 -31.01
C ILE A 695 -6.47 -1.02 -31.90
N LYS A 696 -7.61 -1.08 -32.60
CA LYS A 696 -8.05 0.00 -33.50
C LYS A 696 -8.33 1.30 -32.75
N GLU A 697 -8.24 2.42 -33.46
CA GLU A 697 -8.56 3.77 -32.98
C GLU A 697 -9.87 3.80 -32.15
N GLY A 698 -9.79 4.35 -30.94
CA GLY A 698 -10.85 4.32 -29.95
C GLY A 698 -10.33 4.50 -28.52
N VAL A 699 -11.26 4.89 -27.63
CA VAL A 699 -11.02 4.98 -26.18
C VAL A 699 -11.63 3.76 -25.49
N TYR A 700 -10.83 2.97 -24.80
CA TYR A 700 -11.19 1.72 -24.14
C TYR A 700 -11.15 1.92 -22.62
N GLU A 701 -12.33 2.08 -22.02
CA GLU A 701 -12.53 2.29 -20.58
C GLU A 701 -12.51 0.93 -19.84
N GLU A 702 -11.32 0.37 -19.67
CA GLU A 702 -11.12 -0.94 -19.07
C GLU A 702 -9.80 -1.04 -18.28
N ILE A 703 -9.74 -2.00 -17.35
CA ILE A 703 -8.55 -2.32 -16.56
C ILE A 703 -7.99 -3.64 -17.10
N VAL A 704 -6.82 -3.58 -17.73
CA VAL A 704 -6.23 -4.71 -18.46
C VAL A 704 -5.14 -5.39 -17.62
N ARG A 705 -5.15 -6.72 -17.59
CA ARG A 705 -4.15 -7.57 -16.96
C ARG A 705 -3.66 -8.60 -17.97
N VAL A 706 -2.35 -8.59 -18.22
CA VAL A 706 -1.64 -9.64 -18.98
C VAL A 706 -0.95 -10.53 -17.94
N PRO A 707 -1.60 -11.62 -17.47
CA PRO A 707 -1.07 -12.45 -16.38
C PRO A 707 0.17 -13.24 -16.81
N PHE A 708 0.80 -13.90 -15.85
CA PHE A 708 2.13 -14.48 -15.96
C PHE A 708 2.28 -15.50 -17.12
N GLU A 709 1.20 -16.21 -17.43
CA GLU A 709 1.13 -17.23 -18.47
C GLU A 709 1.07 -16.62 -19.89
N LYS A 710 0.61 -15.37 -20.05
CA LYS A 710 0.40 -14.73 -21.35
C LYS A 710 1.71 -14.12 -21.91
N LYS A 711 2.71 -14.97 -22.11
CA LYS A 711 4.03 -14.61 -22.65
C LYS A 711 3.94 -14.18 -24.13
N ASN A 712 4.86 -13.31 -24.54
CA ASN A 712 5.00 -12.79 -25.91
C ASN A 712 3.73 -12.12 -26.50
N VAL A 713 2.84 -11.58 -25.65
CA VAL A 713 1.71 -10.75 -26.09
C VAL A 713 2.20 -9.39 -26.57
N VAL A 714 1.66 -8.94 -27.71
CA VAL A 714 1.99 -7.65 -28.31
C VAL A 714 0.74 -6.80 -28.46
N PHE A 715 0.74 -5.58 -27.94
CA PHE A 715 -0.27 -4.56 -28.24
C PHE A 715 0.24 -3.66 -29.37
N LEU A 716 -0.54 -3.54 -30.44
CA LEU A 716 -0.24 -2.67 -31.58
C LEU A 716 -1.44 -1.75 -31.81
N GLY A 717 -1.28 -0.44 -31.63
CA GLY A 717 -2.34 0.55 -31.85
C GLY A 717 -2.18 1.35 -33.14
N ASP A 718 -3.23 2.08 -33.52
CA ASP A 718 -3.27 2.95 -34.71
C ASP A 718 -2.53 4.29 -34.53
N GLY A 719 -2.01 4.57 -33.32
CA GLY A 719 -1.19 5.72 -32.96
C GLY A 719 -1.41 6.22 -31.53
N MET A 720 -0.40 6.89 -30.95
CA MET A 720 -0.55 7.66 -29.71
C MET A 720 -1.69 8.69 -29.88
N GLY A 721 -2.52 8.83 -28.85
CA GLY A 721 -3.73 9.67 -28.86
C GLY A 721 -4.91 9.12 -29.67
N LYS A 722 -4.73 8.04 -30.45
CA LYS A 722 -5.80 7.37 -31.23
C LYS A 722 -6.33 6.12 -30.54
N SER A 723 -5.42 5.20 -30.20
CA SER A 723 -5.75 3.97 -29.47
C SER A 723 -5.44 4.21 -27.99
N VAL A 724 -6.47 4.45 -27.17
CA VAL A 724 -6.32 4.91 -25.78
C VAL A 724 -6.94 3.90 -24.82
N ILE A 725 -6.16 3.28 -23.95
CA ILE A 725 -6.66 2.47 -22.82
C ILE A 725 -6.69 3.36 -21.58
N THR A 726 -7.84 3.43 -20.90
CA THR A 726 -8.07 4.42 -19.82
C THR A 726 -8.74 3.81 -18.60
N GLY A 727 -8.23 4.15 -17.42
CA GLY A 727 -8.78 3.78 -16.12
C GLY A 727 -8.71 4.92 -15.11
N SER A 728 -9.21 4.70 -13.90
CA SER A 728 -9.25 5.71 -12.82
C SER A 728 -9.09 5.10 -11.42
N LEU A 729 -8.42 3.95 -11.32
CA LEU A 729 -8.10 3.32 -10.04
C LEU A 729 -7.00 4.10 -9.31
N SER A 730 -7.10 4.22 -7.99
CA SER A 730 -6.15 5.01 -7.19
C SER A 730 -6.16 4.63 -5.71
N VAL A 731 -5.07 4.89 -4.99
CA VAL A 731 -4.94 4.58 -3.55
C VAL A 731 -5.91 5.38 -2.66
N GLY A 732 -6.50 6.46 -3.18
CA GLY A 732 -7.64 7.13 -2.54
C GLY A 732 -8.93 6.29 -2.48
N GLN A 733 -9.00 5.14 -3.17
CA GLN A 733 -10.14 4.21 -3.16
C GLN A 733 -9.92 3.07 -2.16
N ILE A 734 -10.98 2.70 -1.44
CA ILE A 734 -10.91 1.65 -0.39
C ILE A 734 -10.51 0.32 -1.01
N GLY A 735 -9.40 -0.24 -0.55
CA GLY A 735 -8.92 -1.57 -0.95
C GLY A 735 -8.10 -1.60 -2.24
N VAL A 736 -7.74 -0.45 -2.82
CA VAL A 736 -6.86 -0.37 -4.00
C VAL A 736 -5.44 -0.02 -3.56
N THR A 737 -4.47 -0.91 -3.81
CA THR A 737 -3.04 -0.58 -3.66
C THR A 737 -2.47 0.11 -4.91
N THR A 738 -1.29 0.73 -4.80
CA THR A 738 -0.56 1.27 -5.96
C THR A 738 -0.37 0.21 -7.06
N TYR A 739 -0.06 -1.04 -6.68
CA TYR A 739 0.16 -2.17 -7.59
C TYR A 739 -1.10 -2.55 -8.39
N GLU A 740 -2.27 -2.46 -7.75
CA GLU A 740 -3.58 -2.72 -8.34
C GLU A 740 -4.14 -1.52 -9.10
N SER A 741 -3.70 -0.29 -8.78
CA SER A 741 -4.18 0.95 -9.42
C SER A 741 -3.85 1.08 -10.91
N ALA A 742 -2.95 0.22 -11.42
CA ALA A 742 -2.53 0.20 -12.81
C ALA A 742 -3.72 0.05 -13.77
N THR A 743 -3.86 0.95 -14.74
CA THR A 743 -4.85 0.80 -15.82
C THR A 743 -4.49 -0.41 -16.69
N VAL A 744 -3.22 -0.54 -17.10
CA VAL A 744 -2.68 -1.75 -17.73
C VAL A 744 -1.56 -2.31 -16.86
N GLY A 745 -1.66 -3.59 -16.47
CA GLY A 745 -0.66 -4.29 -15.67
C GLY A 745 -0.19 -5.57 -16.36
N VAL A 746 1.12 -5.74 -16.52
CA VAL A 746 1.73 -6.82 -17.32
C VAL A 746 2.68 -7.65 -16.45
N LEU A 747 2.53 -8.97 -16.52
CA LEU A 747 3.37 -9.97 -15.85
C LEU A 747 3.99 -10.99 -16.83
N GLY A 748 3.34 -11.27 -17.96
CA GLY A 748 3.83 -12.22 -18.97
C GLY A 748 5.06 -11.70 -19.71
N ASP A 749 6.15 -12.48 -19.67
CA ASP A 749 7.46 -12.14 -20.27
C ASP A 749 7.41 -11.91 -21.79
N GLY A 750 8.32 -11.07 -22.29
CA GLY A 750 8.42 -10.73 -23.72
C GLY A 750 7.28 -9.84 -24.23
N PHE A 751 6.58 -9.14 -23.34
CA PHE A 751 5.50 -8.23 -23.72
C PHE A 751 6.01 -7.06 -24.57
N MET A 752 5.24 -6.67 -25.59
CA MET A 752 5.58 -5.50 -26.41
C MET A 752 4.38 -4.57 -26.61
N ALA A 753 4.62 -3.27 -26.70
CA ALA A 753 3.59 -2.27 -26.98
C ALA A 753 4.09 -1.22 -27.97
N SER A 754 3.28 -0.89 -28.98
CA SER A 754 3.56 0.27 -29.85
C SER A 754 2.29 0.96 -30.36
N GLY A 755 2.37 2.28 -30.55
CA GLY A 755 1.35 3.08 -31.24
C GLY A 755 0.07 3.29 -30.43
N LEU A 756 0.16 3.45 -29.11
CA LEU A 756 -1.02 3.60 -28.24
C LEU A 756 -0.75 4.44 -26.99
N THR A 757 -1.82 4.92 -26.36
CA THR A 757 -1.81 5.65 -25.09
C THR A 757 -2.39 4.77 -23.98
N ILE A 758 -1.74 4.76 -22.82
CA ILE A 758 -2.28 4.20 -21.57
C ILE A 758 -2.39 5.34 -20.56
N GLN A 759 -3.58 5.55 -19.99
CA GLN A 759 -3.82 6.68 -19.08
C GLN A 759 -4.58 6.31 -17.81
N ASN A 760 -4.24 6.99 -16.71
CA ASN A 760 -5.03 6.97 -15.47
C ASN A 760 -5.57 8.38 -15.17
N THR A 761 -6.90 8.49 -15.08
CA THR A 761 -7.63 9.76 -14.99
C THR A 761 -8.11 10.09 -13.57
N ALA A 762 -7.71 9.33 -12.54
CA ALA A 762 -8.10 9.59 -11.14
C ALA A 762 -7.73 11.01 -10.65
N GLY A 763 -6.66 11.58 -11.21
CA GLY A 763 -6.26 12.99 -11.01
C GLY A 763 -5.24 13.20 -9.90
N ALA A 764 -4.99 14.46 -9.56
CA ALA A 764 -4.06 14.84 -8.50
C ALA A 764 -4.52 14.59 -7.04
N PRO A 765 -5.81 14.67 -6.65
CA PRO A 765 -6.21 14.58 -5.23
C PRO A 765 -6.31 13.14 -4.70
N THR A 766 -6.19 12.13 -5.57
CA THR A 766 -6.39 10.71 -5.23
C THR A 766 -5.12 9.96 -4.83
N HIS A 767 -4.00 10.67 -4.67
CA HIS A 767 -2.66 10.11 -4.46
C HIS A 767 -2.22 9.19 -5.62
N GLN A 768 -1.58 8.05 -5.34
CA GLN A 768 -1.00 7.15 -6.34
C GLN A 768 -2.06 6.60 -7.30
N ALA A 769 -1.82 6.73 -8.61
CA ALA A 769 -2.75 6.34 -9.66
C ALA A 769 -2.00 5.90 -10.94
N VAL A 770 -1.61 4.61 -10.99
CA VAL A 770 -0.74 4.09 -12.05
C VAL A 770 -1.46 3.98 -13.39
N ALA A 771 -0.83 4.45 -14.47
CA ALA A 771 -1.27 4.21 -15.84
C ALA A 771 -0.82 2.82 -16.31
N PHE A 772 0.49 2.57 -16.30
CA PHE A 772 1.09 1.30 -16.73
C PHE A 772 2.01 0.70 -15.66
N ARG A 773 1.90 -0.61 -15.44
CA ARG A 773 2.83 -1.40 -14.65
C ARG A 773 3.41 -2.54 -15.48
N SER A 774 4.74 -2.67 -15.50
CA SER A 774 5.45 -3.78 -16.14
C SER A 774 6.26 -4.58 -15.13
N ASP A 775 5.97 -5.89 -15.08
CA ASP A 775 6.69 -6.99 -14.43
C ASP A 775 7.06 -8.11 -15.44
N SER A 776 6.97 -7.80 -16.74
CA SER A 776 7.55 -8.60 -17.82
C SER A 776 9.07 -8.38 -17.84
N ASP A 777 9.85 -9.46 -17.92
CA ASP A 777 11.22 -9.36 -18.43
C ASP A 777 11.20 -9.18 -19.96
N LEU A 778 12.29 -8.65 -20.51
CA LEU A 778 12.49 -8.47 -21.95
C LEU A 778 11.39 -7.65 -22.65
N SER A 779 10.82 -6.64 -21.97
CA SER A 779 9.69 -5.86 -22.52
C SER A 779 10.14 -4.73 -23.44
N ILE A 780 9.45 -4.58 -24.60
CA ILE A 780 9.75 -3.54 -25.61
C ILE A 780 8.54 -2.62 -25.77
N ILE A 781 8.69 -1.37 -25.35
CA ILE A 781 7.67 -0.33 -25.46
C ILE A 781 8.23 0.76 -26.38
N GLU A 782 7.66 0.95 -27.57
CA GLU A 782 8.14 1.96 -28.54
C GLU A 782 7.00 2.80 -29.11
N ASN A 783 7.16 4.13 -29.22
CA ASN A 783 6.09 5.04 -29.69
C ASN A 783 4.77 4.88 -28.90
N CYS A 784 4.87 4.80 -27.57
CA CYS A 784 3.73 4.74 -26.65
C CYS A 784 3.65 5.99 -25.77
N GLU A 785 2.45 6.26 -25.27
CA GLU A 785 2.17 7.37 -24.37
C GLU A 785 1.64 6.91 -23.01
N PHE A 786 2.13 7.51 -21.93
CA PHE A 786 1.75 7.20 -20.56
C PHE A 786 1.30 8.47 -19.83
N LEU A 787 -0.01 8.61 -19.58
CA LEU A 787 -0.59 9.81 -18.96
C LEU A 787 -1.12 9.50 -17.55
N GLY A 788 -0.58 10.16 -16.54
CA GLY A 788 -1.07 10.03 -15.16
C GLY A 788 -0.86 11.31 -14.37
N ASN A 789 -0.67 11.21 -13.06
CA ASN A 789 -0.28 12.32 -12.20
C ASN A 789 0.86 11.88 -11.28
N GLN A 790 0.49 11.32 -10.12
CA GLN A 790 1.43 10.69 -9.21
C GLN A 790 1.53 9.20 -9.52
N ASP A 791 2.74 8.65 -9.50
CA ASP A 791 3.03 7.23 -9.75
C ASP A 791 2.58 6.76 -11.19
N THR A 792 2.68 7.60 -12.22
CA THR A 792 2.18 7.29 -13.59
C THR A 792 2.70 5.98 -14.18
N LEU A 793 4.02 5.75 -14.18
CA LEU A 793 4.68 4.60 -14.78
C LEU A 793 5.38 3.77 -13.70
N TYR A 794 4.86 2.57 -13.43
CA TYR A 794 5.45 1.60 -12.51
C TYR A 794 6.33 0.61 -13.30
N ALA A 795 7.58 0.99 -13.54
CA ALA A 795 8.62 0.12 -14.09
C ALA A 795 9.12 -0.81 -12.96
N HIS A 796 8.30 -1.81 -12.63
CA HIS A 796 8.31 -2.49 -11.34
C HIS A 796 9.53 -3.40 -11.14
N SER A 797 9.79 -4.32 -12.08
CA SER A 797 10.91 -5.28 -11.99
C SER A 797 11.47 -5.65 -13.37
N LEU A 798 12.60 -6.38 -13.39
CA LEU A 798 13.18 -7.03 -14.59
C LEU A 798 13.66 -6.06 -15.68
N ARG A 799 14.01 -6.54 -16.89
CA ARG A 799 14.61 -5.72 -17.97
C ARG A 799 13.55 -5.14 -18.90
N GLN A 800 13.61 -3.84 -19.13
CA GLN A 800 12.59 -3.08 -19.87
C GLN A 800 13.22 -2.02 -20.77
N TYR A 801 12.71 -1.88 -22.00
CA TYR A 801 13.16 -0.88 -22.97
C TYR A 801 12.00 0.01 -23.41
N TYR A 802 12.11 1.31 -23.13
CA TYR A 802 11.15 2.34 -23.50
C TYR A 802 11.79 3.29 -24.53
N LYS A 803 11.26 3.38 -25.75
CA LYS A 803 11.87 4.12 -26.85
C LYS A 803 10.88 5.07 -27.53
N SER A 804 11.28 6.33 -27.76
CA SER A 804 10.45 7.34 -28.42
C SER A 804 9.06 7.54 -27.78
N CYS A 805 8.93 7.28 -26.47
CA CYS A 805 7.68 7.36 -25.72
C CYS A 805 7.44 8.75 -25.13
N ARG A 806 6.19 9.11 -24.88
CA ARG A 806 5.80 10.30 -24.08
C ARG A 806 5.31 9.85 -22.69
N ILE A 807 5.86 10.43 -21.63
CA ILE A 807 5.51 10.09 -20.24
C ILE A 807 5.17 11.37 -19.48
N GLU A 808 3.93 11.47 -18.97
CA GLU A 808 3.43 12.67 -18.27
C GLU A 808 3.01 12.40 -16.81
N GLY A 809 3.49 13.24 -15.89
CA GLY A 809 3.14 13.14 -14.46
C GLY A 809 3.72 14.27 -13.61
N ASN A 810 3.77 14.10 -12.29
CA ASN A 810 4.31 15.11 -11.36
C ASN A 810 5.12 14.53 -10.19
N VAL A 811 4.53 13.67 -9.37
CA VAL A 811 5.22 13.07 -8.22
C VAL A 811 5.57 11.61 -8.50
N ASP A 812 6.85 11.27 -8.41
CA ASP A 812 7.38 9.90 -8.54
C ASP A 812 6.89 9.19 -9.81
N PHE A 813 6.71 9.93 -10.90
CA PHE A 813 5.89 9.46 -12.01
C PHE A 813 6.59 8.43 -12.92
N ILE A 814 7.88 8.16 -12.68
CA ILE A 814 8.60 6.97 -13.13
C ILE A 814 9.24 6.31 -11.90
N PHE A 815 8.71 5.17 -11.46
CA PHE A 815 9.12 4.52 -10.21
C PHE A 815 9.10 2.99 -10.29
N GLY A 816 9.73 2.34 -9.31
CA GLY A 816 9.92 0.90 -9.28
C GLY A 816 11.39 0.48 -9.25
N ASN A 817 11.65 -0.82 -9.42
CA ASN A 817 12.96 -1.45 -9.28
C ASN A 817 13.30 -2.37 -10.47
N SER A 818 12.91 -2.00 -11.69
CA SER A 818 13.39 -2.62 -12.92
C SER A 818 14.83 -2.19 -13.26
N ALA A 819 15.46 -2.90 -14.20
CA ALA A 819 16.52 -2.38 -15.05
C ALA A 819 15.85 -1.81 -16.31
N ALA A 820 15.54 -0.51 -16.31
CA ALA A 820 14.83 0.14 -17.42
C ALA A 820 15.66 1.21 -18.10
N ILE A 821 15.65 1.19 -19.43
CA ILE A 821 16.25 2.23 -20.27
C ILE A 821 15.15 2.99 -20.99
N PHE A 822 15.22 4.32 -20.91
CA PHE A 822 14.38 5.27 -21.61
C PHE A 822 15.25 5.96 -22.66
N GLN A 823 15.03 5.67 -23.95
CA GLN A 823 15.82 6.19 -25.06
C GLN A 823 14.97 7.09 -25.97
N ASP A 824 15.47 8.28 -26.30
CA ASP A 824 14.84 9.23 -27.21
C ASP A 824 13.40 9.66 -26.78
N CYS A 825 13.08 9.54 -25.48
CA CYS A 825 11.74 9.77 -24.91
C CYS A 825 11.49 11.24 -24.50
N GLN A 826 10.21 11.63 -24.44
CA GLN A 826 9.74 12.90 -23.90
C GLN A 826 9.17 12.69 -22.49
N ILE A 827 9.81 13.30 -21.49
CA ILE A 827 9.51 13.18 -20.07
C ILE A 827 8.96 14.54 -19.59
N LEU A 828 7.64 14.63 -19.41
CA LEU A 828 6.95 15.91 -19.24
C LEU A 828 6.28 16.03 -17.86
N VAL A 829 6.69 17.06 -17.11
CA VAL A 829 5.99 17.44 -15.87
C VAL A 829 4.66 18.11 -16.22
N ARG A 830 3.56 17.66 -15.60
CA ARG A 830 2.22 18.26 -15.71
C ARG A 830 1.78 18.93 -14.40
N PRO A 831 0.80 19.87 -14.43
CA PRO A 831 0.32 20.50 -13.21
C PRO A 831 -0.43 19.53 -12.31
N ARG A 832 -0.24 19.58 -10.98
CA ARG A 832 -1.26 19.05 -10.06
C ARG A 832 -2.47 19.97 -10.05
N GLN A 833 -3.65 19.36 -10.16
CA GLN A 833 -4.89 20.04 -10.52
C GLN A 833 -5.53 20.87 -9.39
N GLU A 834 -5.11 20.70 -8.13
CA GLU A 834 -5.75 21.36 -6.99
C GLU A 834 -5.49 22.87 -6.90
N LYS A 835 -4.21 23.26 -6.89
CA LYS A 835 -3.72 24.63 -6.60
C LYS A 835 -2.41 24.90 -7.39
N PRO A 836 -2.40 24.65 -8.71
CA PRO A 836 -1.18 24.70 -9.52
C PRO A 836 -0.45 26.05 -9.46
N GLU A 837 -1.18 27.14 -9.23
CA GLU A 837 -0.65 28.51 -9.14
C GLU A 837 0.25 28.76 -7.92
N LYS A 838 0.38 27.79 -7.02
CA LYS A 838 1.24 27.88 -5.82
C LYS A 838 2.59 27.21 -5.97
N GLY A 839 2.79 26.41 -7.02
CA GLY A 839 3.97 25.57 -7.17
C GLY A 839 4.07 24.47 -6.11
N GLU A 840 5.05 23.59 -6.31
CA GLU A 840 5.22 22.33 -5.61
C GLU A 840 6.60 21.72 -5.91
N ASN A 841 6.95 20.65 -5.18
CA ASN A 841 8.14 19.84 -5.40
C ASN A 841 7.75 18.55 -6.14
N ASN A 842 8.09 18.48 -7.42
CA ASN A 842 7.88 17.31 -8.28
C ASN A 842 9.19 16.53 -8.44
N ALA A 843 9.10 15.22 -8.56
CA ALA A 843 10.24 14.32 -8.77
C ALA A 843 9.94 13.43 -9.98
N VAL A 844 10.83 13.45 -10.98
CA VAL A 844 10.69 12.65 -12.20
C VAL A 844 10.83 11.17 -11.88
N THR A 845 11.88 10.78 -11.13
CA THR A 845 12.09 9.38 -10.74
C THR A 845 12.03 9.10 -9.24
N ALA A 846 11.62 7.87 -8.91
CA ALA A 846 11.74 7.27 -7.58
C ALA A 846 12.20 5.81 -7.69
N HIS A 847 13.50 5.59 -7.92
CA HIS A 847 14.04 4.23 -8.10
C HIS A 847 14.14 3.45 -6.77
N GLY A 848 13.86 2.16 -6.86
CA GLY A 848 13.57 1.28 -5.73
C GLY A 848 14.64 0.22 -5.39
N ARG A 849 15.90 0.39 -5.80
CA ARG A 849 16.95 -0.61 -5.47
C ARG A 849 17.15 -0.74 -3.95
N THR A 850 16.94 -1.96 -3.44
CA THR A 850 17.03 -2.30 -2.00
C THR A 850 18.35 -2.96 -1.61
N ASP A 851 19.08 -3.50 -2.58
CA ASP A 851 20.33 -4.21 -2.37
C ASP A 851 21.35 -3.84 -3.47
N PRO A 852 22.62 -3.54 -3.15
CA PRO A 852 23.64 -3.20 -4.15
C PRO A 852 23.90 -4.33 -5.15
N ALA A 853 23.62 -5.59 -4.79
CA ALA A 853 23.75 -6.75 -5.67
C ALA A 853 22.74 -6.75 -6.84
N GLN A 854 21.64 -5.99 -6.74
CA GLN A 854 20.64 -5.90 -7.79
C GLN A 854 21.19 -5.13 -9.01
N SER A 855 21.09 -5.75 -10.18
CA SER A 855 21.45 -5.15 -11.48
C SER A 855 20.44 -4.10 -11.98
N THR A 856 19.60 -3.55 -11.10
CA THR A 856 18.46 -2.68 -11.41
C THR A 856 18.83 -1.19 -11.40
N GLY A 857 18.06 -0.35 -12.10
CA GLY A 857 18.30 1.09 -12.22
C GLY A 857 17.49 1.70 -13.37
N PHE A 858 17.34 3.02 -13.36
CA PHE A 858 16.78 3.77 -14.49
C PHE A 858 17.87 4.52 -15.24
N VAL A 859 17.92 4.34 -16.57
CA VAL A 859 18.83 5.03 -17.47
C VAL A 859 18.03 5.85 -18.47
N PHE A 860 18.30 7.16 -18.56
CA PHE A 860 17.72 8.04 -19.57
C PHE A 860 18.79 8.42 -20.59
N GLN A 861 18.52 8.21 -21.87
CA GLN A 861 19.43 8.45 -23.00
C GLN A 861 18.74 9.34 -24.05
N ASN A 862 19.36 10.45 -24.43
CA ASN A 862 18.83 11.42 -25.41
C ASN A 862 17.43 11.98 -25.07
N CYS A 863 16.93 11.81 -23.84
CA CYS A 863 15.57 12.20 -23.48
C CYS A 863 15.42 13.72 -23.34
N LEU A 864 14.22 14.21 -23.64
CA LEU A 864 13.79 15.57 -23.32
C LEU A 864 13.11 15.56 -21.94
N ILE A 865 13.63 16.32 -20.98
CA ILE A 865 13.02 16.54 -19.67
C ILE A 865 12.47 17.97 -19.66
N ASN A 866 11.15 18.12 -19.76
CA ASN A 866 10.46 19.41 -19.89
C ASN A 866 9.16 19.41 -19.07
N GLY A 867 8.34 20.46 -19.19
CA GLY A 867 6.94 20.44 -18.75
C GLY A 867 5.98 20.36 -19.94
N THR A 868 4.75 19.93 -19.68
CA THR A 868 3.62 20.17 -20.58
C THR A 868 3.42 21.68 -20.79
N GLU A 869 2.73 22.09 -21.87
CA GLU A 869 2.52 23.52 -22.15
C GLU A 869 1.82 24.24 -20.97
N GLU A 870 0.82 23.60 -20.37
CA GLU A 870 0.13 24.06 -19.16
C GLU A 870 1.09 24.26 -17.99
N TYR A 871 1.95 23.27 -17.71
CA TYR A 871 2.94 23.37 -16.64
C TYR A 871 3.96 24.48 -16.92
N MET A 872 4.42 24.61 -18.16
CA MET A 872 5.40 25.61 -18.53
C MET A 872 4.82 27.04 -18.49
N ALA A 873 3.52 27.23 -18.74
CA ALA A 873 2.85 28.50 -18.48
C ALA A 873 2.87 28.87 -16.98
N LEU A 874 2.58 27.89 -16.11
CA LEU A 874 2.61 28.09 -14.66
C LEU A 874 4.04 28.35 -14.14
N TYR A 875 5.00 27.51 -14.51
CA TYR A 875 6.41 27.67 -14.20
C TYR A 875 6.94 29.04 -14.63
N ARG A 876 6.68 29.48 -15.87
CA ARG A 876 7.11 30.80 -16.38
C ARG A 876 6.48 31.95 -15.60
N SER A 877 5.29 31.78 -15.04
CA SER A 877 4.65 32.81 -14.23
C SER A 877 5.23 32.94 -12.83
N LYS A 878 5.72 31.84 -12.21
CA LYS A 878 6.31 31.83 -10.85
C LYS A 878 7.41 30.75 -10.67
N PRO A 879 8.59 30.86 -11.31
CA PRO A 879 9.62 29.81 -11.26
C PRO A 879 10.26 29.64 -9.86
N SER A 880 10.01 30.59 -8.95
CA SER A 880 10.42 30.50 -7.55
C SER A 880 9.74 29.39 -6.76
N VAL A 881 8.51 28.98 -7.13
CA VAL A 881 7.72 27.98 -6.40
C VAL A 881 7.53 26.66 -7.14
N HIS A 882 7.65 26.65 -8.46
CA HIS A 882 7.63 25.42 -9.26
C HIS A 882 9.01 24.75 -9.23
N LYS A 883 9.15 23.63 -8.50
CA LYS A 883 10.41 22.89 -8.35
C LYS A 883 10.28 21.47 -8.89
N ASN A 884 11.23 21.10 -9.73
CA ASN A 884 11.28 19.80 -10.40
C ASN A 884 12.67 19.22 -10.23
N PHE A 885 12.72 18.01 -9.71
CA PHE A 885 13.94 17.25 -9.45
C PHE A 885 13.97 16.02 -10.37
N LEU A 886 15.17 15.66 -10.84
CA LEU A 886 15.43 14.48 -11.64
C LEU A 886 15.02 13.19 -10.91
N GLY A 887 15.07 13.17 -9.57
CA GLY A 887 14.48 12.10 -8.77
C GLY A 887 14.75 12.19 -7.27
N ARG A 888 14.24 11.19 -6.52
CA ARG A 888 14.41 11.03 -5.07
C ARG A 888 14.49 9.55 -4.63
N PRO A 889 15.34 9.19 -3.66
CA PRO A 889 15.67 7.79 -3.41
C PRO A 889 14.59 7.07 -2.59
N TRP A 890 13.70 6.34 -3.25
CA TRP A 890 12.63 5.57 -2.59
C TRP A 890 13.20 4.45 -1.69
N LYS A 891 14.34 3.88 -2.06
CA LYS A 891 15.05 2.81 -1.33
C LYS A 891 16.56 3.11 -1.25
N GLU A 892 17.26 2.40 -0.36
CA GLU A 892 18.60 2.75 0.10
C GLU A 892 19.69 2.80 -1.00
N PHE A 893 19.58 1.97 -2.03
CA PHE A 893 20.59 1.84 -3.10
C PHE A 893 20.11 2.39 -4.44
N SER A 894 19.06 3.23 -4.43
CA SER A 894 18.38 3.86 -5.58
C SER A 894 19.36 4.28 -6.68
N ARG A 895 19.12 3.85 -7.93
CA ARG A 895 20.00 4.11 -9.07
C ARG A 895 19.24 4.78 -10.22
N THR A 896 19.67 5.98 -10.61
CA THR A 896 19.12 6.74 -11.75
C THR A 896 20.22 7.52 -12.44
N VAL A 897 20.28 7.45 -13.77
CA VAL A 897 21.26 8.22 -14.57
C VAL A 897 20.63 8.92 -15.77
N PHE A 898 21.13 10.11 -16.10
CA PHE A 898 20.74 10.90 -17.26
C PHE A 898 21.96 11.16 -18.16
N LEU A 899 21.90 10.67 -19.40
CA LEU A 899 22.97 10.67 -20.39
C LEU A 899 22.53 11.42 -21.65
N HIS A 900 23.26 12.46 -22.05
CA HIS A 900 22.99 13.25 -23.26
C HIS A 900 21.56 13.82 -23.35
N CYS A 901 20.85 13.94 -22.23
CA CYS A 901 19.47 14.41 -22.17
C CYS A 901 19.40 15.93 -22.30
N ASN A 902 18.34 16.47 -22.90
CA ASN A 902 18.04 17.90 -22.85
C ASN A 902 17.21 18.18 -21.59
N LEU A 903 17.82 18.86 -20.61
CA LEU A 903 17.21 19.27 -19.35
C LEU A 903 16.75 20.73 -19.49
N GLU A 904 15.44 20.95 -19.59
CA GLU A 904 14.87 22.28 -19.72
C GLU A 904 14.84 23.05 -18.40
N ALA A 905 14.56 24.36 -18.48
CA ALA A 905 14.73 25.32 -17.38
C ALA A 905 13.91 25.02 -16.11
N LEU A 906 12.90 24.13 -16.19
CA LEU A 906 12.13 23.69 -15.04
C LEU A 906 12.92 22.82 -14.05
N VAL A 907 14.01 22.19 -14.50
CA VAL A 907 14.89 21.39 -13.63
C VAL A 907 15.59 22.33 -12.64
N THR A 908 15.38 22.06 -11.36
CA THR A 908 15.86 22.89 -10.25
C THR A 908 17.38 22.69 -10.07
N PRO A 909 18.20 23.73 -9.83
CA PRO A 909 19.67 23.63 -9.91
C PRO A 909 20.30 22.55 -9.02
N GLN A 910 19.69 22.26 -7.87
CA GLN A 910 20.03 21.15 -6.98
C GLN A 910 20.00 19.76 -7.66
N GLY A 911 19.25 19.62 -8.75
CA GLY A 911 19.03 18.41 -9.55
C GLY A 911 18.15 17.38 -8.87
N TRP A 912 18.45 17.05 -7.61
CA TRP A 912 17.92 15.88 -6.91
C TRP A 912 17.40 16.30 -5.53
N MET A 913 16.39 15.59 -5.00
CA MET A 913 15.85 15.86 -3.66
C MET A 913 15.98 14.63 -2.73
N PRO A 914 16.22 14.84 -1.41
CA PRO A 914 16.18 13.74 -0.44
C PRO A 914 14.79 13.11 -0.34
N TRP A 915 14.74 11.85 0.08
CA TRP A 915 13.48 11.18 0.43
C TRP A 915 13.01 11.58 1.84
N SER A 916 13.87 11.39 2.85
CA SER A 916 13.64 11.85 4.23
C SER A 916 14.97 11.95 4.98
N GLY A 917 15.36 13.16 5.39
CA GLY A 917 16.66 13.42 6.02
C GLY A 917 17.83 12.90 5.19
N ASP A 918 18.79 12.25 5.85
CA ASP A 918 20.00 11.70 5.22
C ASP A 918 19.83 10.26 4.67
N PHE A 919 18.60 9.74 4.60
CA PHE A 919 18.33 8.39 4.09
C PHE A 919 18.84 8.23 2.64
N ALA A 920 19.49 7.09 2.37
CA ALA A 920 20.08 6.70 1.09
C ALA A 920 21.21 7.62 0.54
N LEU A 921 21.46 8.81 1.11
CA LEU A 921 22.35 9.82 0.50
C LEU A 921 23.83 9.39 0.40
N LYS A 922 24.21 8.32 1.09
CA LYS A 922 25.56 7.72 1.08
C LYS A 922 25.69 6.49 0.15
N THR A 923 24.58 5.99 -0.40
CA THR A 923 24.47 4.63 -0.98
C THR A 923 23.71 4.60 -2.32
N LEU A 924 22.81 5.57 -2.57
CA LEU A 924 22.19 5.78 -3.88
C LEU A 924 23.24 6.16 -4.94
N TYR A 925 23.02 5.86 -6.23
CA TYR A 925 23.83 6.42 -7.32
C TYR A 925 22.99 7.24 -8.31
N TYR A 926 23.12 8.56 -8.24
CA TYR A 926 22.42 9.53 -9.09
C TYR A 926 23.43 10.26 -9.98
N GLY A 927 23.50 9.83 -11.25
CA GLY A 927 24.56 10.19 -12.19
C GLY A 927 24.09 11.07 -13.35
N GLU A 928 24.91 12.04 -13.76
CA GLU A 928 24.69 12.86 -14.95
C GLU A 928 25.92 12.81 -15.88
N PHE A 929 25.68 12.69 -17.20
CA PHE A 929 26.72 12.76 -18.24
C PHE A 929 26.26 13.59 -19.44
N GLU A 930 27.05 14.62 -19.79
CA GLU A 930 26.91 15.45 -21.00
C GLU A 930 25.48 15.89 -21.36
N ASN A 931 24.66 16.13 -20.33
CA ASN A 931 23.32 16.67 -20.47
C ASN A 931 23.39 18.12 -20.98
N SER A 932 22.44 18.49 -21.85
CA SER A 932 22.32 19.81 -22.47
C SER A 932 21.08 20.55 -21.95
N GLY A 933 20.91 21.81 -22.37
CA GLY A 933 19.75 22.63 -22.01
C GLY A 933 19.95 23.50 -20.75
N PRO A 934 19.06 24.48 -20.53
CA PRO A 934 19.21 25.46 -19.45
C PRO A 934 19.08 24.89 -18.01
N GLY A 935 18.64 23.64 -17.85
CA GLY A 935 18.61 22.90 -16.58
C GLY A 935 19.83 22.00 -16.32
N SER A 936 20.77 21.87 -17.28
CA SER A 936 21.91 20.94 -17.14
C SER A 936 23.14 21.50 -16.42
N ASP A 937 23.13 22.78 -16.01
CA ASP A 937 24.21 23.32 -15.17
C ASP A 937 24.33 22.53 -13.86
N SER A 938 25.44 21.79 -13.74
CA SER A 938 25.71 20.95 -12.57
C SER A 938 26.35 21.72 -11.41
N SER A 939 26.66 23.01 -11.56
CA SER A 939 27.44 23.81 -10.59
C SER A 939 26.81 23.92 -9.20
N GLN A 940 25.48 23.80 -9.12
CA GLN A 940 24.68 23.92 -7.90
C GLN A 940 23.98 22.62 -7.49
N ARG A 941 24.36 21.48 -8.07
CA ARG A 941 23.82 20.17 -7.71
C ARG A 941 24.10 19.85 -6.23
N VAL A 942 23.24 19.04 -5.63
CA VAL A 942 23.46 18.51 -4.28
C VAL A 942 24.82 17.79 -4.19
N THR A 943 25.52 17.94 -3.08
CA THR A 943 26.88 17.39 -2.87
C THR A 943 26.96 15.86 -2.90
N TRP A 944 25.82 15.18 -2.82
CA TRP A 944 25.67 13.73 -2.94
C TRP A 944 25.22 13.26 -4.34
N SER A 945 25.06 14.17 -5.32
CA SER A 945 24.94 13.79 -6.74
C SER A 945 26.27 13.21 -7.26
N SER A 946 26.31 12.76 -8.52
CA SER A 946 27.53 12.23 -9.14
C SER A 946 27.62 12.62 -10.60
N LYS A 947 28.84 12.92 -11.07
CA LYS A 947 29.17 12.94 -12.49
C LYS A 947 29.67 11.56 -12.88
N ILE A 948 29.19 11.03 -14.00
CA ILE A 948 29.66 9.74 -14.53
C ILE A 948 31.01 9.98 -15.23
N PRO A 949 32.07 9.20 -14.95
CA PRO A 949 33.32 9.25 -15.71
C PRO A 949 33.08 8.76 -17.15
N ALA A 950 33.72 9.39 -18.14
CA ALA A 950 33.47 9.13 -19.56
C ALA A 950 33.78 7.67 -19.95
N GLU A 951 34.83 7.12 -19.33
CA GLU A 951 35.28 5.74 -19.42
C GLU A 951 34.24 4.69 -18.95
N HIS A 952 33.23 5.08 -18.17
CA HIS A 952 32.21 4.17 -17.64
C HIS A 952 30.79 4.43 -18.18
N VAL A 953 30.60 5.38 -19.09
CA VAL A 953 29.28 5.65 -19.71
C VAL A 953 28.73 4.42 -20.44
N ALA A 954 29.63 3.62 -21.03
CA ALA A 954 29.26 2.40 -21.76
C ALA A 954 28.60 1.32 -20.89
N THR A 955 28.84 1.30 -19.58
CA THR A 955 28.16 0.41 -18.61
C THR A 955 26.64 0.59 -18.62
N TYR A 956 26.15 1.79 -18.98
CA TYR A 956 24.73 2.12 -19.08
C TYR A 956 24.12 1.96 -20.49
N SER A 957 24.87 1.43 -21.47
CA SER A 957 24.35 1.14 -22.81
C SER A 957 23.25 0.07 -22.80
N VAL A 958 22.44 0.00 -23.87
CA VAL A 958 21.38 -1.01 -24.01
C VAL A 958 21.94 -2.44 -23.94
N GLN A 959 23.12 -2.64 -24.50
CA GLN A 959 23.84 -3.91 -24.50
C GLN A 959 24.36 -4.25 -23.09
N ASN A 960 25.16 -3.38 -22.47
CA ASN A 960 25.77 -3.73 -21.19
C ASN A 960 24.75 -3.77 -20.03
N PHE A 961 23.79 -2.82 -19.99
CA PHE A 961 22.88 -2.66 -18.85
C PHE A 961 21.67 -3.61 -18.87
N ILE A 962 21.05 -3.85 -20.04
CA ILE A 962 19.88 -4.76 -20.18
C ILE A 962 20.07 -5.90 -21.18
N GLN A 963 21.28 -6.12 -21.70
CA GLN A 963 21.59 -7.20 -22.66
C GLN A 963 20.72 -7.11 -23.94
N GLY A 964 20.34 -5.89 -24.32
CA GLY A 964 19.29 -5.66 -25.33
C GLY A 964 19.64 -6.18 -26.72
N ASP A 965 20.92 -6.38 -27.05
CA ASP A 965 21.36 -7.03 -28.28
C ASP A 965 21.09 -8.56 -28.32
N GLU A 966 20.83 -9.20 -27.17
CA GLU A 966 20.42 -10.61 -27.09
C GLU A 966 18.93 -10.83 -27.43
N TRP A 967 18.07 -9.82 -27.23
CA TRP A 967 16.59 -9.98 -27.30
C TRP A 967 15.81 -8.91 -28.07
N ILE A 968 16.38 -7.71 -28.31
CA ILE A 968 15.76 -6.64 -29.10
C ILE A 968 16.25 -6.74 -30.55
N SER A 969 15.32 -6.85 -31.49
CA SER A 969 15.66 -6.98 -32.91
C SER A 969 16.25 -5.68 -33.47
N THR A 970 17.39 -5.80 -34.17
CA THR A 970 18.07 -4.71 -34.88
C THR A 970 17.67 -4.61 -36.36
N SER A 971 16.94 -5.60 -36.88
CA SER A 971 16.39 -5.61 -38.24
C SER A 971 15.02 -4.94 -38.30
N SER A 972 14.94 -3.76 -38.91
CA SER A 972 13.71 -2.98 -39.14
C SER A 972 12.96 -3.37 -40.41
#